data_AF-A0A5M3WQJ5-F1
#
_entry.id   AF-A0A5M3WQJ5-F1
#
_cell.length_a   1.000
_cell.length_b   1.000
_cell.length_c   1.000
_cell.angle_alpha   90.00
_cell.angle_beta   90.00
_cell.angle_gamma   90.00
#
_symmetry.space_group_name_H-M   'P 1'
#
loop_
_entity.id
_entity.type
_entity.pdbx_description
1 polymer ?
#
loop_
_entity_poly.entity_id
_entity_poly.type
_entity_poly.pdbx_seq_one_letter_code
_entity_poly.pdbx_strand_id
1 'polypeptide(L)'
;MTGLPTVSLDHIRDEYLTGALTAAGIDIKTLSAATYEVLQRPLYFNAWRTGLIAIDETTTIHSVYEQLIDGIERRIEEEAGQTVSLGEIFGGIAFRMIDTGELSAPLAQIHAELRAVLDGGADIGGLVEHLMSAGVLLATPLRRVAFFHHTVAEYFAARYLAALVAVDRAAIQRCLRNTDWDQALFLTLGFLPADEVRLVFDEVLRTDIAMALRSLNYVEHERGAWTNMALEYLAHDWAGSADEHLVLRALQTLRVDAGQCEALVQVMGRGGSIGGSAAGLLWTANESLRPWLLDHFLDATNGYNFLARFAEVIARMVPPDDALLLLGKLEEIPIAPDVAELLRAGEPTDEFVGIIHATAELVALVPGRDLIELARASTSDLVRVIVADGLTNSKVPESFTYLQEMIIAGRAHAISDLYFLLRHGTRSWSPPMPDPELIRTLAQAITMGDQSYWAMVDLRILSDEFPEIGRIIRREGRSHSPLGKALLAYAAGGDSVFLEDIRRISSQEALFQGDEIKALRGVKIGWAGYEDTLIELLRYRKLLLTRSLLDAKIPSRDDPAWVLNIRLADVEWWVDSLRLFESMDWHVVDRLGRFLAVATDDTTRQRMILLFNTAPTYRQPLHDYVFPRLDELSLDSFDTGALEWLLGQLSIPRPPWELPLIATIATESFIQDRMLPLLLDNPPSPLRENLTRALHNLGRLHRRRYIREDGEPMA
;
A
#
# COMPACT_ATOMS: atom_id res chain seq x y z
N MET A 1 -17.38 3.25 -2.99
CA MET A 1 -17.93 1.95 -2.55
C MET A 1 -17.68 1.81 -1.06
N THR A 2 -18.72 1.49 -0.30
CA THR A 2 -18.75 1.35 1.17
C THR A 2 -17.81 0.26 1.70
N GLY A 3 -17.13 0.54 2.81
CA GLY A 3 -16.33 -0.40 3.61
C GLY A 3 -17.19 -1.46 4.30
N LEU A 4 -17.55 -2.51 3.55
CA LEU A 4 -17.86 -3.80 4.16
C LEU A 4 -16.59 -4.31 4.86
N PRO A 5 -16.69 -5.09 5.97
CA PRO A 5 -15.52 -5.75 6.54
C PRO A 5 -14.84 -6.56 5.43
N THR A 6 -13.65 -6.12 5.04
CA THR A 6 -12.82 -6.86 4.08
C THR A 6 -12.29 -8.08 4.80
N VAL A 7 -12.96 -9.21 4.57
CA VAL A 7 -12.46 -10.52 5.00
C VAL A 7 -11.63 -11.04 3.82
N SER A 8 -10.29 -11.02 3.94
CA SER A 8 -9.45 -11.77 3.03
C SER A 8 -9.47 -13.23 3.44
N LEU A 9 -9.70 -14.11 2.47
CA LEU A 9 -9.30 -15.51 2.61
C LEU A 9 -7.82 -15.54 2.29
N ASP A 10 -7.01 -15.60 3.34
CA ASP A 10 -5.55 -15.71 3.20
C ASP A 10 -5.16 -17.08 2.65
N HIS A 11 -3.91 -17.12 2.18
CA HIS A 11 -3.17 -18.31 1.83
C HIS A 11 -3.27 -19.41 2.91
N ILE A 12 -3.16 -20.68 2.49
CA ILE A 12 -2.93 -21.78 3.41
C ILE A 12 -1.70 -21.44 4.26
N ARG A 13 -1.87 -21.49 5.57
CA ARG A 13 -0.80 -21.13 6.52
C ARG A 13 0.45 -21.98 6.29
N ASP A 14 1.60 -21.34 6.42
CA ASP A 14 2.89 -21.99 6.21
C ASP A 14 3.09 -23.23 7.05
N GLU A 15 2.68 -23.22 8.32
CA GLU A 15 2.84 -24.38 9.19
C GLU A 15 2.05 -25.58 8.68
N TYR A 16 0.88 -25.34 8.09
CA TYR A 16 0.02 -26.40 7.56
C TYR A 16 0.57 -26.96 6.25
N LEU A 17 0.95 -26.09 5.29
CA LEU A 17 1.52 -26.53 4.02
C LEU A 17 2.85 -27.26 4.23
N THR A 18 3.73 -26.70 5.06
CA THR A 18 5.00 -27.31 5.45
C THR A 18 4.78 -28.68 6.07
N GLY A 19 3.84 -28.81 7.00
CA GLY A 19 3.49 -30.09 7.62
C GLY A 19 2.98 -31.12 6.61
N ALA A 20 2.14 -30.70 5.65
CA ALA A 20 1.60 -31.58 4.61
C ALA A 20 2.67 -32.06 3.62
N LEU A 21 3.54 -31.17 3.14
CA LEU A 21 4.64 -31.50 2.23
C LEU A 21 5.65 -32.45 2.89
N THR A 22 6.02 -32.15 4.14
CA THR A 22 6.93 -33.00 4.92
C THR A 22 6.34 -34.41 5.14
N ALA A 23 5.04 -34.51 5.43
CA ALA A 23 4.36 -35.79 5.60
C ALA A 23 4.30 -36.60 4.28
N ALA A 24 4.31 -35.93 3.13
CA ALA A 24 4.39 -36.55 1.81
C ALA A 24 5.83 -36.88 1.38
N GLY A 25 6.84 -36.58 2.21
CA GLY A 25 8.26 -36.85 1.92
C GLY A 25 8.92 -35.85 0.96
N ILE A 26 8.32 -34.68 0.76
CA ILE A 26 8.86 -33.61 -0.09
C ILE A 26 9.73 -32.69 0.77
N ASP A 27 11.00 -32.48 0.37
CA ASP A 27 11.86 -31.49 0.99
C ASP A 27 11.48 -30.09 0.48
N ILE A 28 11.03 -29.22 1.37
CA ILE A 28 10.57 -27.86 1.03
C ILE A 28 11.72 -27.03 0.45
N LYS A 29 12.96 -27.31 0.85
CA LYS A 29 14.13 -26.59 0.36
C LYS A 29 14.40 -26.82 -1.13
N THR A 30 13.84 -27.87 -1.71
CA THR A 30 14.02 -28.18 -3.13
C THR A 30 12.89 -27.61 -4.00
N LEU A 31 11.82 -27.09 -3.39
CA LEU A 31 10.75 -26.39 -4.10
C LEU A 31 11.16 -24.94 -4.37
N SER A 32 10.78 -24.43 -5.55
CA SER A 32 10.86 -22.99 -5.80
C SER A 32 9.86 -22.24 -4.90
N ALA A 33 10.21 -21.02 -4.47
CA ALA A 33 9.33 -20.18 -3.68
C ALA A 33 7.98 -19.91 -4.38
N ALA A 34 8.01 -19.76 -5.71
CA ALA A 34 6.80 -19.56 -6.51
C ALA A 34 5.90 -20.80 -6.54
N THR A 35 6.49 -22.00 -6.66
CA THR A 35 5.75 -23.27 -6.60
C THR A 35 5.12 -23.46 -5.21
N TYR A 36 5.88 -23.14 -4.16
CA TYR A 36 5.38 -23.16 -2.78
C TYR A 36 4.22 -22.17 -2.59
N GLU A 37 4.32 -20.93 -3.09
CA GLU A 37 3.25 -19.92 -3.02
C GLU A 37 1.99 -20.34 -3.79
N VAL A 38 2.16 -20.94 -4.97
CA VAL A 38 1.04 -21.53 -5.75
C VAL A 38 0.34 -22.61 -4.92
N LEU A 39 1.09 -23.47 -4.22
CA LEU A 39 0.52 -24.49 -3.34
C LEU A 39 -0.12 -23.93 -2.09
N GLN A 40 0.20 -22.72 -1.66
CA GLN A 40 -0.55 -22.07 -0.60
C GLN A 40 -1.97 -21.69 -1.04
N ARG A 41 -2.29 -21.75 -2.33
CA ARG A 41 -3.66 -21.51 -2.80
C ARG A 41 -4.48 -22.80 -2.71
N PRO A 42 -5.69 -22.77 -2.10
CA PRO A 42 -6.51 -23.97 -1.87
C PRO A 42 -6.77 -24.84 -3.09
N LEU A 43 -6.91 -24.23 -4.27
CA LEU A 43 -7.13 -24.96 -5.52
C LEU A 43 -5.97 -25.91 -5.84
N TYR A 44 -4.75 -25.40 -5.94
CA TYR A 44 -3.57 -26.19 -6.32
C TYR A 44 -3.15 -27.14 -5.20
N PHE A 45 -3.29 -26.74 -3.94
CA PHE A 45 -3.10 -27.65 -2.82
C PHE A 45 -4.02 -28.87 -2.90
N ASN A 46 -5.32 -28.64 -3.18
CA ASN A 46 -6.26 -29.74 -3.32
C ASN A 46 -5.95 -30.57 -4.57
N ALA A 47 -5.60 -29.94 -5.70
CA ALA A 47 -5.19 -30.64 -6.91
C ALA A 47 -4.01 -31.60 -6.64
N TRP A 48 -2.99 -31.12 -5.93
CA TRP A 48 -1.83 -31.92 -5.53
C TRP A 48 -2.24 -33.08 -4.63
N ARG A 49 -3.04 -32.80 -3.59
CA ARG A 49 -3.53 -33.82 -2.64
C ARG A 49 -4.38 -34.89 -3.32
N THR A 50 -5.12 -34.53 -4.37
CA THR A 50 -5.94 -35.48 -5.15
C THR A 50 -5.16 -36.20 -6.26
N GLY A 51 -3.86 -35.90 -6.42
CA GLY A 51 -3.03 -36.50 -7.47
C GLY A 51 -3.29 -35.96 -8.88
N LEU A 52 -3.98 -34.82 -9.02
CA LEU A 52 -4.19 -34.15 -10.31
C LEU A 52 -2.91 -33.45 -10.79
N ILE A 53 -2.07 -32.99 -9.86
CA ILE A 53 -0.74 -32.44 -10.16
C ILE A 53 0.32 -33.17 -9.33
N ALA A 54 1.47 -33.42 -9.93
CA ALA A 54 2.69 -33.87 -9.29
C ALA A 54 3.65 -32.69 -9.14
N ILE A 55 4.42 -32.70 -8.05
CA ILE A 55 5.34 -31.60 -7.72
C ILE A 55 6.70 -32.19 -7.38
N ASP A 56 7.71 -31.68 -8.07
CA ASP A 56 9.12 -32.01 -7.94
C ASP A 56 9.98 -30.75 -8.07
N GLU A 57 11.29 -30.93 -8.08
CA GLU A 57 12.29 -29.86 -8.15
C GLU A 57 12.22 -29.02 -9.45
N THR A 58 11.57 -29.54 -10.49
CA THR A 58 11.46 -28.90 -11.81
C THR A 58 10.08 -28.31 -12.08
N THR A 59 9.17 -28.40 -11.12
CA THR A 59 7.78 -27.99 -11.29
C THR A 59 7.66 -26.48 -11.36
N THR A 60 7.18 -25.99 -12.50
CA THR A 60 6.99 -24.56 -12.83
C THR A 60 5.52 -24.19 -12.66
N ILE A 61 5.20 -22.88 -12.61
CA ILE A 61 3.80 -22.46 -12.60
C ILE A 61 3.08 -22.99 -13.84
N HIS A 62 3.73 -22.91 -15.01
CA HIS A 62 3.17 -23.42 -16.26
C HIS A 62 2.91 -24.93 -16.20
N SER A 63 3.83 -25.72 -15.66
CA SER A 63 3.65 -27.17 -15.55
C SER A 63 2.58 -27.53 -14.52
N VAL A 64 2.34 -26.72 -13.48
CA VAL A 64 1.19 -26.90 -12.58
C VAL A 64 -0.13 -26.72 -13.33
N TYR A 65 -0.23 -25.70 -14.19
CA TYR A 65 -1.41 -25.47 -15.01
C TYR A 65 -1.62 -26.57 -16.05
N GLU A 66 -0.57 -26.93 -16.79
CA GLU A 66 -0.61 -27.99 -17.78
C GLU A 66 -1.05 -29.32 -17.15
N GLN A 67 -0.42 -29.72 -16.05
CA GLN A 67 -0.80 -30.95 -15.34
C GLN A 67 -2.25 -30.91 -14.83
N LEU A 68 -2.74 -29.76 -14.36
CA LEU A 68 -4.12 -29.63 -13.93
C LEU A 68 -5.09 -29.87 -15.09
N ILE A 69 -4.83 -29.28 -16.27
CA ILE A 69 -5.67 -29.43 -17.46
C ILE A 69 -5.57 -30.84 -18.01
N ASP A 70 -4.36 -31.38 -18.16
CA ASP A 70 -4.13 -32.76 -18.63
C ASP A 70 -4.79 -33.78 -17.71
N GLY A 71 -4.76 -33.54 -16.39
CA GLY A 71 -5.46 -34.36 -15.41
C GLY A 71 -6.97 -34.33 -15.59
N ILE A 72 -7.55 -33.18 -15.95
CA ILE A 72 -8.97 -33.03 -16.26
C ILE A 72 -9.32 -33.75 -17.57
N GLU A 73 -8.54 -33.52 -18.63
CA GLU A 73 -8.76 -34.15 -19.95
C GLU A 73 -8.67 -35.68 -19.86
N ARG A 74 -7.67 -36.21 -19.15
CA ARG A 74 -7.50 -37.66 -18.91
C ARG A 74 -8.68 -38.25 -18.16
N ARG A 75 -9.19 -37.56 -17.14
CA ARG A 75 -10.36 -38.04 -16.38
C ARG A 75 -11.62 -38.08 -17.25
N ILE A 76 -11.82 -37.08 -18.11
CA ILE A 76 -12.91 -37.10 -19.09
C ILE A 76 -12.74 -38.27 -20.06
N GLU A 77 -11.53 -38.51 -20.55
CA GLU A 77 -11.24 -39.63 -21.44
C GLU A 77 -11.50 -40.99 -20.76
N GLU A 78 -11.12 -41.15 -19.50
CA GLU A 78 -11.40 -42.35 -18.70
C GLU A 78 -12.90 -42.56 -18.45
N GLU A 79 -13.68 -41.50 -18.23
CA GLU A 79 -15.12 -41.56 -17.92
C GLU A 79 -16.01 -41.66 -19.16
N ALA A 80 -15.65 -40.96 -20.26
CA ALA A 80 -16.45 -40.87 -21.48
C ALA A 80 -15.93 -41.73 -22.64
N GLY A 81 -14.70 -42.23 -22.56
CA GLY A 81 -14.05 -43.01 -23.63
C GLY A 81 -13.74 -42.20 -24.89
N GLN A 82 -13.70 -40.88 -24.79
CA GLN A 82 -13.40 -39.97 -25.89
C GLN A 82 -12.25 -39.05 -25.51
N THR A 83 -11.23 -38.96 -26.37
CA THR A 83 -10.18 -37.97 -26.25
C THR A 83 -10.76 -36.59 -26.59
N VAL A 84 -10.68 -35.65 -25.65
CA VAL A 84 -11.22 -34.29 -25.81
C VAL A 84 -10.08 -33.29 -25.59
N SER A 85 -9.79 -32.44 -26.59
CA SER A 85 -8.91 -31.30 -26.38
C SER A 85 -9.72 -30.09 -25.95
N LEU A 86 -9.76 -29.84 -24.64
CA LEU A 86 -10.49 -28.70 -24.07
C LEU A 86 -9.88 -27.38 -24.54
N GLY A 87 -8.56 -27.33 -24.73
CA GLY A 87 -7.88 -26.13 -25.24
C GLY A 87 -8.35 -25.71 -26.63
N GLU A 88 -8.55 -26.67 -27.55
CA GLU A 88 -9.04 -26.38 -28.91
C GLU A 88 -10.52 -25.98 -28.91
N ILE A 89 -11.31 -26.64 -28.07
CA ILE A 89 -12.76 -26.41 -27.97
C ILE A 89 -13.06 -25.06 -27.30
N PHE A 90 -12.39 -24.77 -26.19
CA PHE A 90 -12.73 -23.66 -25.31
C PHE A 90 -11.83 -22.44 -25.47
N GLY A 91 -10.72 -22.53 -26.21
CA GLY A 91 -9.79 -21.43 -26.41
C GLY A 91 -10.46 -20.14 -26.87
N GLY A 92 -11.28 -20.20 -27.92
CA GLY A 92 -12.00 -19.02 -28.43
C GLY A 92 -13.07 -18.47 -27.47
N ILE A 93 -13.70 -19.33 -26.67
CA ILE A 93 -14.66 -18.92 -25.64
C ILE A 93 -13.93 -18.21 -24.51
N ALA A 94 -12.87 -18.83 -23.99
CA ALA A 94 -12.06 -18.29 -22.92
C ALA A 94 -11.41 -16.96 -23.31
N PHE A 95 -10.90 -16.86 -24.54
CA PHE A 95 -10.38 -15.61 -25.10
C PHE A 95 -11.40 -14.47 -24.99
N ARG A 96 -12.63 -14.69 -25.46
CA ARG A 96 -13.67 -13.63 -25.42
C ARG A 96 -14.15 -13.33 -24.01
N MET A 97 -14.21 -14.33 -23.13
CA MET A 97 -14.56 -14.12 -21.73
C MET A 97 -13.60 -13.12 -21.07
N ILE A 98 -12.30 -13.29 -21.28
CA ILE A 98 -11.28 -12.34 -20.77
C ILE A 98 -11.39 -10.99 -21.48
N ASP A 99 -11.53 -10.99 -22.82
CA ASP A 99 -11.61 -9.75 -23.61
C ASP A 99 -12.78 -8.84 -23.22
N THR A 100 -13.89 -9.45 -22.81
CA THR A 100 -15.12 -8.74 -22.37
C THR A 100 -15.21 -8.55 -20.86
N GLY A 101 -14.28 -9.08 -20.07
CA GLY A 101 -14.34 -9.08 -18.61
C GLY A 101 -15.46 -9.95 -18.02
N GLU A 102 -15.99 -10.91 -18.79
CA GLU A 102 -17.08 -11.80 -18.37
C GLU A 102 -16.55 -13.07 -17.68
N LEU A 103 -17.15 -13.48 -16.56
CA LEU A 103 -16.78 -14.70 -15.83
C LEU A 103 -17.55 -15.97 -16.29
N SER A 104 -18.48 -15.82 -17.22
CA SER A 104 -19.28 -16.92 -17.78
C SER A 104 -19.59 -16.61 -19.23
N ALA A 105 -20.07 -17.57 -20.01
CA ALA A 105 -20.56 -17.37 -21.37
C ALA A 105 -22.00 -17.89 -21.53
N PRO A 106 -22.82 -17.30 -22.42
CA PRO A 106 -24.13 -17.86 -22.78
C PRO A 106 -24.02 -19.30 -23.29
N LEU A 107 -24.88 -20.19 -22.80
CA LEU A 107 -24.90 -21.61 -23.23
C LEU A 107 -25.07 -21.76 -24.76
N ALA A 108 -25.86 -20.87 -25.38
CA ALA A 108 -26.03 -20.85 -26.83
C ALA A 108 -24.73 -20.57 -27.59
N GLN A 109 -23.84 -19.74 -27.03
CA GLN A 109 -22.53 -19.46 -27.59
C GLN A 109 -21.60 -20.67 -27.45
N ILE A 110 -21.59 -21.33 -26.29
CA ILE A 110 -20.86 -22.59 -26.08
C ILE A 110 -21.26 -23.62 -27.13
N HIS A 111 -22.57 -23.80 -27.37
CA HIS A 111 -23.07 -24.72 -28.38
C HIS A 111 -22.65 -24.33 -29.81
N ALA A 112 -22.62 -23.04 -30.13
CA ALA A 112 -22.23 -22.55 -31.45
C ALA A 112 -20.74 -22.82 -31.75
N GLU A 113 -19.87 -22.57 -30.77
CA GLU A 113 -18.43 -22.81 -30.89
C GLU A 113 -18.10 -24.30 -30.96
N LEU A 114 -18.76 -25.12 -30.12
CA LEU A 114 -18.62 -26.57 -30.18
C LEU A 114 -19.00 -27.14 -31.56
N ARG A 115 -20.02 -26.58 -32.23
CA ARG A 115 -20.35 -26.97 -33.63
C ARG A 115 -19.29 -26.59 -34.64
N ALA A 116 -18.51 -25.55 -34.37
CA ALA A 116 -17.48 -25.08 -35.28
C ALA A 116 -16.21 -25.94 -35.21
N VAL A 117 -15.95 -26.54 -34.04
CA VAL A 117 -14.76 -27.35 -33.77
C VAL A 117 -15.02 -28.86 -33.93
N LEU A 118 -16.23 -29.34 -33.61
CA LEU A 118 -16.58 -30.76 -33.65
C LEU A 118 -17.28 -31.16 -34.97
N ASP A 119 -17.09 -32.40 -35.40
CA ASP A 119 -17.74 -32.96 -36.58
C ASP A 119 -19.27 -32.90 -36.50
N GLY A 120 -19.95 -32.70 -37.65
CA GLY A 120 -21.40 -32.44 -37.74
C GLY A 120 -22.35 -33.54 -37.22
N GLY A 121 -21.82 -34.66 -36.71
CA GLY A 121 -22.57 -35.73 -36.05
C GLY A 121 -22.42 -35.78 -34.53
N ALA A 122 -21.64 -34.88 -33.90
CA ALA A 122 -21.38 -34.90 -32.46
C ALA A 122 -22.60 -34.47 -31.63
N ASP A 123 -22.91 -35.20 -30.55
CA ASP A 123 -23.93 -34.81 -29.55
C ASP A 123 -23.38 -33.74 -28.61
N ILE A 124 -23.50 -32.48 -29.03
CA ILE A 124 -23.03 -31.32 -28.28
C ILE A 124 -23.79 -31.16 -26.96
N GLY A 125 -25.08 -31.51 -26.92
CA GLY A 125 -25.88 -31.44 -25.70
C GLY A 125 -25.35 -32.41 -24.66
N GLY A 126 -25.15 -33.67 -25.06
CA GLY A 126 -24.56 -34.70 -24.21
C GLY A 126 -23.15 -34.35 -23.73
N LEU A 127 -22.30 -33.79 -24.59
CA LEU A 127 -20.95 -33.35 -24.19
C LEU A 127 -20.98 -32.24 -23.14
N VAL A 128 -21.83 -31.21 -23.32
CA VAL A 128 -21.95 -30.13 -22.34
C VAL A 128 -22.50 -30.65 -21.00
N GLU A 129 -23.53 -31.51 -21.02
CA GLU A 129 -24.06 -32.14 -19.81
C GLU A 129 -22.99 -32.98 -19.10
N HIS A 130 -22.18 -33.71 -19.86
CA HIS A 130 -21.06 -34.49 -19.32
C HIS A 130 -19.99 -33.59 -18.68
N LEU A 131 -19.58 -32.51 -19.34
CA LEU A 131 -18.61 -31.54 -18.79
C LEU A 131 -19.12 -30.84 -17.53
N MET A 132 -20.44 -30.64 -17.42
CA MET A 132 -21.07 -30.12 -16.20
C MET A 132 -21.10 -31.17 -15.09
N SER A 133 -21.41 -32.43 -15.41
CA SER A 133 -21.35 -33.56 -14.48
C SER A 133 -19.93 -33.80 -13.94
N ALA A 134 -18.93 -33.67 -14.80
CA ALA A 134 -17.51 -33.81 -14.45
C ALA A 134 -16.97 -32.60 -13.64
N GLY A 135 -17.77 -31.54 -13.47
CA GLY A 135 -17.40 -30.35 -12.72
C GLY A 135 -16.37 -29.46 -13.42
N VAL A 136 -16.23 -29.58 -14.74
CA VAL A 136 -15.36 -28.70 -15.56
C VAL A 136 -16.09 -27.40 -15.89
N LEU A 137 -17.40 -27.52 -16.14
CA LEU A 137 -18.30 -26.40 -16.37
C LEU A 137 -19.33 -26.29 -15.25
N LEU A 138 -19.66 -25.07 -14.86
CA LEU A 138 -20.65 -24.76 -13.84
C LEU A 138 -21.82 -24.01 -14.46
N ALA A 139 -23.05 -24.48 -14.16
CA ALA A 139 -24.25 -23.74 -14.53
C ALA A 139 -24.31 -22.43 -13.72
N THR A 140 -24.56 -21.31 -14.40
CA THR A 140 -24.80 -20.02 -13.75
C THR A 140 -26.18 -19.48 -14.14
N PRO A 141 -26.72 -18.50 -13.38
CA PRO A 141 -28.03 -17.90 -13.69
C PRO A 141 -28.11 -17.41 -15.15
N LEU A 142 -29.34 -17.28 -15.65
CA LEU A 142 -29.63 -16.76 -17.00
C LEU A 142 -29.11 -17.63 -18.16
N ARG A 143 -29.07 -18.96 -17.98
CA ARG A 143 -28.62 -19.94 -19.01
C ARG A 143 -27.20 -19.69 -19.48
N ARG A 144 -26.31 -19.41 -18.53
CA ARG A 144 -24.89 -19.20 -18.76
C ARG A 144 -24.08 -20.33 -18.13
N VAL A 145 -22.85 -20.47 -18.57
CA VAL A 145 -21.90 -21.50 -18.13
C VAL A 145 -20.58 -20.83 -17.82
N ALA A 146 -19.95 -21.20 -16.72
CA ALA A 146 -18.61 -20.77 -16.34
C ALA A 146 -17.66 -21.97 -16.26
N PHE A 147 -16.35 -21.73 -16.36
CA PHE A 147 -15.38 -22.72 -15.88
C PHE A 147 -15.47 -22.82 -14.36
N PHE A 148 -15.10 -23.97 -13.81
CA PHE A 148 -15.07 -24.16 -12.35
C PHE A 148 -14.10 -23.23 -11.63
N HIS A 149 -13.09 -22.72 -12.34
CA HIS A 149 -12.17 -21.72 -11.84
C HIS A 149 -11.70 -20.79 -12.98
N HIS A 150 -11.52 -19.50 -12.69
CA HIS A 150 -11.15 -18.50 -13.71
C HIS A 150 -9.77 -18.77 -14.34
N THR A 151 -8.84 -19.33 -13.57
CA THR A 151 -7.49 -19.61 -14.06
C THR A 151 -7.44 -20.67 -15.18
N VAL A 152 -8.49 -21.49 -15.32
CA VAL A 152 -8.67 -22.39 -16.48
C VAL A 152 -9.01 -21.59 -17.74
N ALA A 153 -9.84 -20.56 -17.61
CA ALA A 153 -10.12 -19.64 -18.71
C ALA A 153 -8.85 -18.89 -19.12
N GLU A 154 -8.07 -18.38 -18.15
CA GLU A 154 -6.78 -17.73 -18.41
C GLU A 154 -5.81 -18.63 -19.19
N TYR A 155 -5.69 -19.89 -18.79
CA TYR A 155 -4.84 -20.87 -19.48
C TYR A 155 -5.29 -21.15 -20.92
N PHE A 156 -6.59 -21.41 -21.15
CA PHE A 156 -7.10 -21.65 -22.50
C PHE A 156 -7.02 -20.41 -23.39
N ALA A 157 -7.28 -19.23 -22.84
CA ALA A 157 -7.13 -17.97 -23.53
C ALA A 157 -5.67 -17.70 -23.90
N ALA A 158 -4.72 -18.01 -23.01
CA ALA A 158 -3.29 -17.87 -23.27
C ALA A 158 -2.80 -18.78 -24.40
N ARG A 159 -3.23 -20.04 -24.41
CA ARG A 159 -2.92 -20.99 -25.49
C ARG A 159 -3.53 -20.54 -26.82
N TYR A 160 -4.76 -20.05 -26.80
CA TYR A 160 -5.42 -19.51 -27.99
C TYR A 160 -4.73 -18.24 -28.50
N LEU A 161 -4.34 -17.33 -27.59
CA LEU A 161 -3.61 -16.12 -27.95
C LEU A 161 -2.25 -16.47 -28.58
N ALA A 162 -1.50 -17.41 -28.02
CA ALA A 162 -0.23 -17.85 -28.62
C ALA A 162 -0.40 -18.34 -30.07
N ALA A 163 -1.44 -19.13 -30.34
CA ALA A 163 -1.76 -19.56 -31.70
C ALA A 163 -2.19 -18.39 -32.60
N LEU A 164 -2.90 -17.41 -32.05
CA LEU A 164 -3.33 -16.21 -32.77
C LEU A 164 -2.16 -15.29 -33.12
N VAL A 165 -1.14 -15.15 -32.26
CA VAL A 165 0.04 -14.31 -32.48
C VAL A 165 0.81 -14.70 -33.74
N ALA A 166 0.87 -16.00 -34.04
CA ALA A 166 1.49 -16.52 -35.25
C ALA A 166 0.81 -16.02 -36.54
N VAL A 167 -0.45 -15.56 -36.46
CA VAL A 167 -1.27 -15.12 -37.60
C VAL A 167 -1.56 -13.60 -37.55
N ASP A 168 -1.81 -13.06 -36.37
CA ASP A 168 -2.11 -11.64 -36.11
C ASP A 168 -1.32 -11.14 -34.89
N ARG A 169 -0.14 -10.57 -35.15
CA ARG A 169 0.71 -10.00 -34.10
C ARG A 169 0.06 -8.81 -33.38
N ALA A 170 -0.90 -8.12 -33.99
CA ALA A 170 -1.61 -7.02 -33.35
C ALA A 170 -2.53 -7.51 -32.20
N ALA A 171 -2.78 -8.82 -32.09
CA ALA A 171 -3.51 -9.39 -30.97
C ALA A 171 -2.85 -9.09 -29.62
N ILE A 172 -1.51 -9.10 -29.52
CA ILE A 172 -0.80 -8.75 -28.28
C ILE A 172 -1.13 -7.32 -27.85
N GLN A 173 -1.08 -6.36 -28.77
CA GLN A 173 -1.35 -4.96 -28.47
C GLN A 173 -2.79 -4.76 -28.00
N ARG A 174 -3.76 -5.43 -28.64
CA ARG A 174 -5.17 -5.40 -28.20
C ARG A 174 -5.33 -5.97 -26.78
N CYS A 175 -4.70 -7.11 -26.49
CA CYS A 175 -4.77 -7.74 -25.17
C CYS A 175 -4.09 -6.87 -24.10
N LEU A 176 -2.93 -6.29 -24.38
CA LEU A 176 -2.20 -5.41 -23.46
C LEU A 176 -3.02 -4.18 -23.03
N ARG A 177 -3.92 -3.67 -23.88
CA ARG A 177 -4.83 -2.56 -23.56
C ARG A 177 -5.82 -2.87 -22.43
N ASN A 178 -6.03 -4.13 -22.09
CA ASN A 178 -6.96 -4.55 -21.06
C ASN A 178 -6.21 -5.26 -19.92
N THR A 179 -6.33 -4.78 -18.70
CA THR A 179 -5.60 -5.37 -17.55
C THR A 179 -6.16 -6.72 -17.14
N ASP A 180 -7.38 -7.08 -17.56
CA ASP A 180 -7.93 -8.42 -17.33
C ASP A 180 -7.11 -9.52 -18.06
N TRP A 181 -6.30 -9.14 -19.06
CA TRP A 181 -5.43 -10.06 -19.79
C TRP A 181 -4.08 -10.34 -19.11
N ASP A 182 -3.68 -9.61 -18.07
CA ASP A 182 -2.31 -9.64 -17.52
C ASP A 182 -1.84 -11.07 -17.20
N GLN A 183 -2.67 -11.84 -16.51
CA GLN A 183 -2.35 -13.20 -16.10
C GLN A 183 -2.28 -14.17 -17.30
N ALA A 184 -3.21 -14.04 -18.26
CA ALA A 184 -3.20 -14.83 -19.49
C ALA A 184 -2.00 -14.48 -20.39
N LEU A 185 -1.58 -13.22 -20.42
CA LEU A 185 -0.38 -12.78 -21.14
C LEU A 185 0.89 -13.40 -20.56
N PHE A 186 1.01 -13.53 -19.23
CA PHE A 186 2.12 -14.25 -18.60
C PHE A 186 2.19 -15.70 -19.06
N LEU A 187 1.04 -16.38 -19.06
CA LEU A 187 0.94 -17.77 -19.51
C LEU A 187 1.22 -17.92 -21.01
N THR A 188 0.86 -16.91 -21.81
CA THR A 188 1.07 -16.90 -23.27
C THR A 188 2.57 -16.99 -23.61
N LEU A 189 3.44 -16.36 -22.82
CA LEU A 189 4.89 -16.44 -23.00
C LEU A 189 5.42 -17.89 -22.94
N GLY A 190 4.77 -18.77 -22.18
CA GLY A 190 5.14 -20.19 -22.09
C GLY A 190 4.81 -21.01 -23.35
N PHE A 191 3.90 -20.52 -24.19
CA PHE A 191 3.42 -21.23 -25.38
C PHE A 191 4.07 -20.74 -26.69
N LEU A 192 4.76 -19.61 -26.67
CA LEU A 192 5.32 -19.00 -27.87
C LEU A 192 6.69 -19.60 -28.23
N PRO A 193 7.05 -19.67 -29.53
CA PRO A 193 8.41 -19.97 -29.97
C PRO A 193 9.42 -18.93 -29.46
N ALA A 194 10.67 -19.34 -29.17
CA ALA A 194 11.68 -18.49 -28.52
C ALA A 194 11.92 -17.12 -29.18
N ASP A 195 11.85 -17.04 -30.52
CA ASP A 195 12.00 -15.80 -31.28
C ASP A 195 10.79 -14.86 -31.10
N GLU A 196 9.58 -15.42 -30.97
CA GLU A 196 8.36 -14.63 -30.74
C GLU A 196 8.21 -14.19 -29.28
N VAL A 197 8.58 -15.04 -28.31
CA VAL A 197 8.55 -14.68 -26.88
C VAL A 197 9.32 -13.38 -26.67
N ARG A 198 10.47 -13.20 -27.35
CA ARG A 198 11.34 -12.04 -27.12
C ARG A 198 10.67 -10.75 -27.56
N LEU A 199 10.03 -10.78 -28.72
CA LEU A 199 9.27 -9.65 -29.25
C LEU A 199 8.08 -9.31 -28.37
N VAL A 200 7.34 -10.33 -27.90
CA VAL A 200 6.17 -10.13 -27.03
C VAL A 200 6.58 -9.56 -25.68
N PHE A 201 7.61 -10.09 -25.04
CA PHE A 201 8.06 -9.58 -23.75
C PHE A 201 8.67 -8.18 -23.85
N ASP A 202 9.41 -7.86 -24.93
CA ASP A 202 9.91 -6.50 -25.17
C ASP A 202 8.74 -5.49 -25.30
N GLU A 203 7.64 -5.89 -25.93
CA GLU A 203 6.42 -5.08 -25.97
C GLU A 203 5.75 -4.95 -24.60
N VAL A 204 5.68 -6.02 -23.81
CA VAL A 204 5.18 -5.98 -22.41
C VAL A 204 6.05 -5.03 -21.59
N LEU A 205 7.38 -5.14 -21.68
CA LEU A 205 8.36 -4.34 -20.94
C LEU A 205 8.20 -2.84 -21.19
N ARG A 206 8.02 -2.44 -22.45
CA ARG A 206 7.77 -1.04 -22.83
C ARG A 206 6.36 -0.55 -22.47
N THR A 207 5.41 -1.45 -22.26
CA THR A 207 4.02 -1.11 -21.98
C THR A 207 3.76 -1.00 -20.48
N ASP A 208 4.32 -1.91 -19.69
CA ASP A 208 4.13 -2.02 -18.24
C ASP A 208 5.29 -2.84 -17.64
N ILE A 209 6.31 -2.15 -17.13
CA ILE A 209 7.51 -2.78 -16.58
C ILE A 209 7.21 -3.60 -15.33
N ALA A 210 6.25 -3.16 -14.50
CA ALA A 210 5.85 -3.90 -13.31
C ALA A 210 5.24 -5.25 -13.71
N MET A 211 4.42 -5.26 -14.76
CA MET A 211 3.87 -6.47 -15.37
C MET A 211 4.98 -7.37 -15.92
N ALA A 212 5.94 -6.83 -16.67
CA ALA A 212 7.07 -7.61 -17.19
C ALA A 212 7.90 -8.26 -16.07
N LEU A 213 8.23 -7.52 -15.01
CA LEU A 213 8.95 -8.06 -13.85
C LEU A 213 8.17 -9.19 -13.17
N ARG A 214 6.85 -9.07 -13.02
CA ARG A 214 6.00 -10.15 -12.48
C ARG A 214 5.97 -11.37 -13.40
N SER A 215 5.98 -11.17 -14.72
CA SER A 215 5.92 -12.27 -15.68
C SER A 215 7.18 -13.14 -15.66
N LEU A 216 8.32 -12.61 -15.21
CA LEU A 216 9.57 -13.38 -15.07
C LEU A 216 9.46 -14.54 -14.07
N ASN A 217 8.51 -14.50 -13.15
CA ASN A 217 8.21 -15.63 -12.25
C ASN A 217 7.46 -16.77 -12.96
N TYR A 218 7.00 -16.56 -14.20
CA TYR A 218 6.31 -17.55 -15.02
C TYR A 218 7.19 -18.14 -16.14
N VAL A 219 8.38 -17.58 -16.35
CA VAL A 219 9.31 -18.00 -17.41
C VAL A 219 10.50 -18.73 -16.79
N GLU A 220 10.76 -19.96 -17.26
CA GLU A 220 11.91 -20.75 -16.78
C GLU A 220 13.00 -20.92 -17.86
N HIS A 221 12.61 -21.04 -19.13
CA HIS A 221 13.58 -21.10 -20.22
C HIS A 221 14.24 -19.73 -20.43
N GLU A 222 15.57 -19.71 -20.49
CA GLU A 222 16.39 -18.49 -20.62
C GLU A 222 16.15 -17.41 -19.55
N ARG A 223 15.43 -17.70 -18.45
CA ARG A 223 14.98 -16.72 -17.42
C ARG A 223 16.01 -15.65 -17.09
N GLY A 224 17.26 -16.04 -16.82
CA GLY A 224 18.33 -15.10 -16.49
C GLY A 224 18.59 -14.02 -17.55
N ALA A 225 18.43 -14.34 -18.85
CA ALA A 225 18.55 -13.37 -19.94
C ALA A 225 17.39 -12.36 -19.94
N TRP A 226 16.16 -12.82 -19.71
CA TRP A 226 14.98 -11.94 -19.60
C TRP A 226 15.06 -11.06 -18.37
N THR A 227 15.53 -11.63 -17.25
CA THR A 227 15.76 -10.86 -16.02
C THR A 227 16.81 -9.77 -16.26
N ASN A 228 17.93 -10.08 -16.92
CA ASN A 228 18.92 -9.05 -17.27
C ASN A 228 18.32 -7.98 -18.19
N MET A 229 17.57 -8.37 -19.21
CA MET A 229 16.93 -7.41 -20.12
C MET A 229 15.95 -6.47 -19.39
N ALA A 230 15.16 -7.00 -18.45
CA ALA A 230 14.24 -6.17 -17.65
C ALA A 230 14.98 -5.25 -16.67
N LEU A 231 16.06 -5.73 -16.04
CA LEU A 231 16.89 -4.93 -15.13
C LEU A 231 17.68 -3.84 -15.87
N GLU A 232 18.20 -4.13 -17.05
CA GLU A 232 18.87 -3.15 -17.92
C GLU A 232 17.91 -2.06 -18.37
N TYR A 233 16.69 -2.43 -18.79
CA TYR A 233 15.65 -1.46 -19.12
C TYR A 233 15.27 -0.61 -17.89
N LEU A 234 15.12 -1.21 -16.71
CA LEU A 234 14.88 -0.49 -15.45
C LEU A 234 16.03 0.48 -15.11
N ALA A 235 17.27 0.08 -15.39
CA ALA A 235 18.44 0.91 -15.12
C ALA A 235 18.51 2.13 -16.05
N HIS A 236 18.34 1.94 -17.37
CA HIS A 236 18.70 2.94 -18.38
C HIS A 236 17.53 3.61 -19.08
N ASP A 237 16.47 2.86 -19.39
CA ASP A 237 15.41 3.31 -20.30
C ASP A 237 14.13 3.72 -19.55
N TRP A 238 13.93 3.21 -18.33
CA TRP A 238 12.76 3.55 -17.52
C TRP A 238 12.89 4.98 -16.95
N ALA A 239 12.01 5.87 -17.41
CA ALA A 239 11.96 7.27 -16.99
C ALA A 239 11.30 7.49 -15.61
N GLY A 240 10.83 6.42 -14.96
CA GLY A 240 9.96 6.51 -13.80
C GLY A 240 8.49 6.56 -14.22
N SER A 241 7.60 6.05 -13.37
CA SER A 241 6.15 6.08 -13.63
C SER A 241 5.36 6.45 -12.37
N ALA A 242 4.09 6.82 -12.55
CA ALA A 242 3.18 7.08 -11.43
C ALA A 242 3.04 5.86 -10.50
N ASP A 243 3.32 4.68 -11.03
CA ASP A 243 3.15 3.39 -10.38
C ASP A 243 4.49 2.75 -9.96
N GLU A 244 5.50 3.56 -9.62
CA GLU A 244 6.80 3.08 -9.09
C GLU A 244 6.64 2.07 -7.95
N HIS A 245 5.61 2.21 -7.10
CA HIS A 245 5.30 1.26 -6.04
C HIS A 245 4.96 -0.15 -6.54
N LEU A 246 4.36 -0.30 -7.73
CA LEU A 246 4.10 -1.60 -8.35
C LEU A 246 5.39 -2.21 -8.89
N VAL A 247 6.28 -1.39 -9.46
CA VAL A 247 7.61 -1.80 -9.92
C VAL A 247 8.43 -2.28 -8.73
N LEU A 248 8.43 -1.53 -7.63
CA LEU A 248 9.11 -1.85 -6.38
C LEU A 248 8.67 -3.23 -5.85
N ARG A 249 7.35 -3.46 -5.76
CA ARG A 249 6.81 -4.75 -5.31
C ARG A 249 7.21 -5.90 -6.23
N ALA A 250 7.15 -5.69 -7.55
CA ALA A 250 7.56 -6.70 -8.52
C ALA A 250 9.05 -7.04 -8.38
N LEU A 251 9.90 -6.02 -8.23
CA LEU A 251 11.34 -6.15 -8.04
C LEU A 251 11.67 -6.94 -6.77
N GLN A 252 11.02 -6.65 -5.64
CA GLN A 252 11.27 -7.35 -4.36
C GLN A 252 10.97 -8.86 -4.42
N THR A 253 10.11 -9.30 -5.34
CA THR A 253 9.77 -10.72 -5.53
C THR A 253 10.57 -11.41 -6.64
N LEU A 254 11.51 -10.69 -7.26
CA LEU A 254 12.26 -11.18 -8.41
C LEU A 254 13.28 -12.24 -7.99
N ARG A 255 13.26 -13.39 -8.67
CA ARG A 255 14.27 -14.44 -8.49
C ARG A 255 15.56 -14.04 -9.19
N VAL A 256 16.65 -13.90 -8.45
CA VAL A 256 17.97 -13.51 -8.97
C VAL A 256 19.06 -14.48 -8.54
N ASP A 257 20.11 -14.58 -9.35
CA ASP A 257 21.34 -15.31 -9.02
C ASP A 257 22.58 -14.48 -9.38
N ALA A 258 23.77 -15.06 -9.21
CA ALA A 258 25.04 -14.37 -9.47
C ALA A 258 25.14 -13.80 -10.91
N GLY A 259 24.41 -14.37 -11.88
CA GLY A 259 24.38 -13.89 -13.26
C GLY A 259 23.67 -12.55 -13.47
N GLN A 260 22.90 -12.07 -12.50
CA GLN A 260 22.22 -10.76 -12.54
C GLN A 260 22.94 -9.65 -11.76
N CYS A 261 24.07 -9.96 -11.11
CA CYS A 261 24.74 -8.99 -10.22
C CYS A 261 25.13 -7.69 -10.92
N GLU A 262 25.66 -7.75 -12.15
CA GLU A 262 26.06 -6.55 -12.89
C GLU A 262 24.87 -5.62 -13.20
N ALA A 263 23.77 -6.18 -13.68
CA ALA A 263 22.54 -5.42 -13.95
C ALA A 263 21.94 -4.83 -12.67
N LEU A 264 21.93 -5.59 -11.57
CA LEU A 264 21.45 -5.11 -10.27
C LEU A 264 22.31 -3.97 -9.71
N VAL A 265 23.64 -3.99 -9.91
CA VAL A 265 24.51 -2.86 -9.52
C VAL A 265 24.13 -1.59 -10.28
N GLN A 266 23.78 -1.70 -11.56
CA GLN A 266 23.31 -0.56 -12.35
C GLN A 266 21.96 -0.03 -11.83
N VAL A 267 21.01 -0.92 -11.49
CA VAL A 267 19.73 -0.52 -10.89
C VAL A 267 19.94 0.12 -9.51
N MET A 268 20.84 -0.41 -8.68
CA MET A 268 21.21 0.16 -7.39
C MET A 268 21.69 1.62 -7.52
N GLY A 269 22.41 1.93 -8.61
CA GLY A 269 22.89 3.27 -8.94
C GLY A 269 21.78 4.32 -9.16
N ARG A 270 20.52 3.92 -9.32
CA ARG A 270 19.38 4.86 -9.38
C ARG A 270 19.04 5.50 -8.03
N GLY A 271 19.51 4.92 -6.92
CA GLY A 271 19.21 5.39 -5.57
C GLY A 271 17.72 5.26 -5.21
N GLY A 272 17.30 5.92 -4.12
CA GLY A 272 15.91 5.90 -3.67
C GLY A 272 15.38 4.49 -3.38
N SER A 273 14.07 4.29 -3.51
CA SER A 273 13.42 3.02 -3.17
C SER A 273 13.78 1.86 -4.11
N ILE A 274 13.89 2.14 -5.41
CA ILE A 274 14.32 1.16 -6.41
C ILE A 274 15.76 0.71 -6.15
N GLY A 275 16.68 1.66 -5.91
CA GLY A 275 18.07 1.34 -5.61
C GLY A 275 18.24 0.53 -4.33
N GLY A 276 17.50 0.88 -3.27
CA GLY A 276 17.52 0.14 -2.01
C GLY A 276 17.01 -1.30 -2.15
N SER A 277 15.97 -1.52 -2.94
CA SER A 277 15.48 -2.88 -3.23
C SER A 277 16.48 -3.69 -4.07
N ALA A 278 17.15 -3.06 -5.04
CA ALA A 278 18.22 -3.71 -5.80
C ALA A 278 19.42 -4.10 -4.93
N ALA A 279 19.80 -3.27 -3.95
CA ALA A 279 20.82 -3.61 -2.96
C ALA A 279 20.42 -4.84 -2.11
N GLY A 280 19.14 -4.92 -1.71
CA GLY A 280 18.57 -6.09 -1.06
C GLY A 280 18.64 -7.36 -1.92
N LEU A 281 18.32 -7.25 -3.22
CA LEU A 281 18.47 -8.38 -4.15
C LEU A 281 19.93 -8.79 -4.34
N LEU A 282 20.88 -7.84 -4.44
CA LEU A 282 22.32 -8.13 -4.50
C LEU A 282 22.80 -8.91 -3.28
N TRP A 283 22.30 -8.56 -2.09
CA TRP A 283 22.60 -9.27 -0.85
C TRP A 283 22.23 -10.76 -0.92
N THR A 284 21.11 -11.06 -1.58
CA THR A 284 20.64 -12.44 -1.79
C THR A 284 21.40 -13.17 -2.91
N ALA A 285 21.74 -12.45 -3.98
CA ALA A 285 22.33 -13.04 -5.18
C ALA A 285 23.80 -13.43 -4.99
N ASN A 286 24.57 -12.70 -4.17
CA ASN A 286 26.00 -12.93 -4.03
C ASN A 286 26.57 -12.51 -2.67
N GLU A 287 26.94 -13.51 -1.85
CA GLU A 287 27.48 -13.29 -0.50
C GLU A 287 28.79 -12.50 -0.47
N SER A 288 29.60 -12.57 -1.54
CA SER A 288 30.89 -11.87 -1.61
C SER A 288 30.75 -10.35 -1.69
N LEU A 289 29.56 -9.85 -2.07
CA LEU A 289 29.26 -8.42 -2.15
C LEU A 289 28.77 -7.84 -0.82
N ARG A 290 28.44 -8.67 0.19
CA ARG A 290 27.88 -8.19 1.47
C ARG A 290 28.74 -7.15 2.19
N PRO A 291 30.09 -7.26 2.25
CA PRO A 291 30.91 -6.21 2.86
C PRO A 291 30.76 -4.85 2.17
N TRP A 292 30.75 -4.84 0.83
CA TRP A 292 30.56 -3.62 0.03
C TRP A 292 29.15 -3.03 0.20
N LEU A 293 28.13 -3.90 0.29
CA LEU A 293 26.76 -3.46 0.56
C LEU A 293 26.59 -2.90 1.98
N LEU A 294 27.29 -3.44 2.98
CA LEU A 294 27.29 -2.88 4.34
C LEU A 294 27.90 -1.47 4.38
N ASP A 295 28.93 -1.21 3.58
CA ASP A 295 29.49 0.14 3.48
C ASP A 295 28.45 1.14 2.92
N HIS A 296 27.62 0.71 1.96
CA HIS A 296 26.50 1.52 1.45
C HIS A 296 25.38 1.68 2.48
N PHE A 297 25.11 0.65 3.27
CA PHE A 297 24.12 0.72 4.36
C PHE A 297 24.51 1.76 5.42
N LEU A 298 25.80 1.88 5.69
CA LEU A 298 26.35 2.84 6.67
C LEU A 298 26.54 4.26 6.11
N ASP A 299 26.34 4.45 4.80
CA ASP A 299 26.43 5.75 4.16
C ASP A 299 25.09 6.50 4.21
N ALA A 300 25.04 7.48 5.13
CA ALA A 300 23.91 8.39 5.32
C ALA A 300 23.47 9.11 4.03
N THR A 301 24.38 9.32 3.06
CA THR A 301 24.08 10.05 1.83
C THR A 301 23.13 9.31 0.89
N ASN A 302 22.95 7.99 1.09
CA ASN A 302 21.96 7.21 0.36
C ASN A 302 20.50 7.57 0.72
N GLY A 303 20.31 8.24 1.86
CA GLY A 303 19.01 8.76 2.29
C GLY A 303 18.01 7.71 2.78
N TYR A 304 16.91 8.20 3.36
CA TYR A 304 15.90 7.37 4.02
C TYR A 304 15.32 6.27 3.12
N ASN A 305 14.86 6.63 1.91
CA ASN A 305 14.14 5.71 1.03
C ASN A 305 15.00 4.53 0.55
N PHE A 306 16.31 4.74 0.36
CA PHE A 306 17.23 3.68 -0.02
C PHE A 306 17.47 2.73 1.15
N LEU A 307 17.86 3.27 2.30
CA LEU A 307 18.23 2.49 3.49
C LEU A 307 17.04 1.71 4.03
N ALA A 308 15.86 2.32 4.11
CA ALA A 308 14.64 1.64 4.55
C ALA A 308 14.28 0.45 3.66
N ARG A 309 14.36 0.60 2.33
CA ARG A 309 14.05 -0.51 1.41
C ARG A 309 15.12 -1.58 1.39
N PHE A 310 16.37 -1.21 1.60
CA PHE A 310 17.43 -2.19 1.74
C PHE A 310 17.23 -3.02 3.02
N ALA A 311 16.96 -2.38 4.17
CA ALA A 311 16.66 -3.06 5.43
C ALA A 311 15.45 -4.01 5.32
N GLU A 312 14.33 -3.54 4.75
CA GLU A 312 13.11 -4.35 4.57
C GLU A 312 13.38 -5.68 3.86
N VAL A 313 14.23 -5.68 2.82
CA VAL A 313 14.55 -6.89 2.06
C VAL A 313 15.44 -7.84 2.86
N ILE A 314 16.41 -7.33 3.63
CA ILE A 314 17.39 -8.18 4.33
C ILE A 314 17.03 -8.52 5.78
N ALA A 315 16.05 -7.85 6.39
CA ALA A 315 15.75 -7.96 7.82
C ALA A 315 15.55 -9.41 8.28
N ARG A 316 14.93 -10.26 7.45
CA ARG A 316 14.70 -11.69 7.77
C ARG A 316 15.90 -12.59 7.53
N MET A 317 16.98 -12.05 6.96
CA MET A 317 18.16 -12.81 6.52
C MET A 317 19.39 -12.49 7.36
N VAL A 318 19.43 -11.32 8.02
CA VAL A 318 20.53 -10.91 8.89
C VAL A 318 20.40 -11.62 10.25
N PRO A 319 21.37 -12.45 10.66
CA PRO A 319 21.39 -13.03 11.99
C PRO A 319 21.44 -11.96 13.09
N PRO A 320 20.85 -12.21 14.28
CA PRO A 320 20.91 -11.27 15.40
C PRO A 320 22.32 -10.81 15.78
N ASP A 321 23.31 -11.72 15.71
CA ASP A 321 24.71 -11.41 16.01
C ASP A 321 25.30 -10.37 15.03
N ASP A 322 24.92 -10.46 13.75
CA ASP A 322 25.38 -9.52 12.72
C ASP A 322 24.72 -8.14 12.90
N ALA A 323 23.45 -8.10 13.32
CA ALA A 323 22.77 -6.86 13.67
C ALA A 323 23.43 -6.17 14.89
N LEU A 324 23.90 -6.93 15.88
CA LEU A 324 24.68 -6.40 17.00
C LEU A 324 26.05 -5.87 16.56
N LEU A 325 26.74 -6.54 15.63
CA LEU A 325 28.00 -6.04 15.07
C LEU A 325 27.82 -4.72 14.33
N LEU A 326 26.69 -4.54 13.64
CA LEU A 326 26.33 -3.28 12.97
C LEU A 326 26.18 -2.14 13.98
N LEU A 327 25.50 -2.37 15.10
CA LEU A 327 25.44 -1.39 16.20
C LEU A 327 26.82 -1.03 16.75
N GLY A 328 27.71 -2.02 16.87
CA GLY A 328 29.10 -1.78 17.27
C GLY A 328 29.84 -0.81 16.34
N LYS A 329 29.62 -0.91 15.02
CA LYS A 329 30.18 0.04 14.04
C LYS A 329 29.58 1.43 14.17
N LEU A 330 28.28 1.53 14.43
CA LEU A 330 27.58 2.82 14.61
C LEU A 330 28.00 3.55 15.89
N GLU A 331 28.43 2.81 16.93
CA GLU A 331 29.00 3.41 18.15
C GLU A 331 30.28 4.22 17.85
N GLU A 332 31.05 3.83 16.82
CA GLU A 332 32.30 4.49 16.44
C GLU A 332 32.09 5.77 15.61
N ILE A 333 30.86 6.03 15.15
CA ILE A 333 30.55 7.22 14.34
C ILE A 333 30.48 8.46 15.27
N PRO A 334 31.32 9.48 15.05
CA PRO A 334 31.31 10.69 15.87
C PRO A 334 30.05 11.51 15.58
N ILE A 335 29.27 11.80 16.63
CA ILE A 335 28.07 12.65 16.54
C ILE A 335 28.39 14.05 17.06
N ALA A 336 28.05 15.07 16.28
CA ALA A 336 28.21 16.46 16.69
C ALA A 336 27.28 16.82 17.87
N PRO A 337 27.69 17.69 18.81
CA PRO A 337 26.91 17.97 20.02
C PRO A 337 25.48 18.50 19.77
N ASP A 338 25.29 19.28 18.73
CA ASP A 338 24.00 19.81 18.27
C ASP A 338 23.11 18.69 17.73
N VAL A 339 23.66 17.79 16.91
CA VAL A 339 22.94 16.59 16.44
C VAL A 339 22.53 15.69 17.62
N ALA A 340 23.41 15.50 18.61
CA ALA A 340 23.11 14.75 19.82
C ALA A 340 22.01 15.39 20.68
N GLU A 341 21.88 16.72 20.68
CA GLU A 341 20.77 17.42 21.33
C GLU A 341 19.45 17.17 20.59
N LEU A 342 19.44 17.27 19.26
CA LEU A 342 18.27 16.96 18.43
C LEU A 342 17.80 15.51 18.63
N LEU A 343 18.73 14.54 18.62
CA LEU A 343 18.42 13.13 18.88
C LEU A 343 17.81 12.93 20.29
N ARG A 344 18.32 13.62 21.31
CA ARG A 344 17.75 13.55 22.67
C ARG A 344 16.36 14.17 22.75
N ALA A 345 16.11 15.25 22.02
CA ALA A 345 14.81 15.91 21.92
C ALA A 345 13.78 15.11 21.10
N GLY A 346 14.23 14.15 20.28
CA GLY A 346 13.38 13.44 19.32
C GLY A 346 13.05 14.29 18.10
N GLU A 347 13.91 15.24 17.78
CA GLU A 347 13.81 16.05 16.57
C GLU A 347 14.44 15.30 15.39
N PRO A 348 13.83 15.37 14.19
CA PRO A 348 14.34 14.68 13.01
C PRO A 348 15.72 15.21 12.62
N THR A 349 16.64 14.30 12.34
CA THR A 349 17.97 14.60 11.83
C THR A 349 18.09 14.01 10.42
N ASP A 350 18.04 14.87 9.40
CA ASP A 350 18.06 14.44 7.99
C ASP A 350 19.27 13.54 7.66
N GLU A 351 20.39 13.74 8.36
CA GLU A 351 21.60 12.94 8.24
C GLU A 351 21.41 11.48 8.66
N PHE A 352 20.74 11.21 9.79
CA PHE A 352 20.72 9.88 10.39
C PHE A 352 19.35 9.19 10.32
N VAL A 353 18.28 9.88 9.92
CA VAL A 353 16.92 9.32 9.92
C VAL A 353 16.82 7.99 9.15
N GLY A 354 17.54 7.87 8.02
CA GLY A 354 17.59 6.63 7.24
C GLY A 354 18.30 5.50 7.96
N ILE A 355 19.48 5.77 8.53
CA ILE A 355 20.27 4.79 9.30
C ILE A 355 19.51 4.36 10.54
N ILE A 356 18.86 5.30 11.24
CA ILE A 356 18.11 5.02 12.47
C ILE A 356 17.02 3.99 12.19
N HIS A 357 16.15 4.32 11.23
CA HIS A 357 15.01 3.47 10.90
C HIS A 357 15.43 2.11 10.33
N ALA A 358 16.35 2.12 9.37
CA ALA A 358 16.84 0.92 8.73
C ALA A 358 17.52 -0.03 9.73
N THR A 359 18.35 0.51 10.64
CA THR A 359 19.02 -0.31 11.64
C THR A 359 18.05 -0.80 12.72
N ALA A 360 17.10 0.05 13.15
CA ALA A 360 16.05 -0.32 14.09
C ALA A 360 15.25 -1.54 13.60
N GLU A 361 14.94 -1.60 12.30
CA GLU A 361 14.28 -2.73 11.66
C GLU A 361 15.12 -4.03 11.73
N LEU A 362 16.44 -3.94 11.50
CA LEU A 362 17.34 -5.10 11.60
C LEU A 362 17.47 -5.60 13.04
N VAL A 363 17.59 -4.69 14.01
CA VAL A 363 17.79 -5.08 15.42
C VAL A 363 16.50 -5.50 16.11
N ALA A 364 15.32 -5.24 15.53
CA ALA A 364 14.03 -5.66 16.08
C ALA A 364 13.91 -7.19 16.27
N LEU A 365 14.74 -7.99 15.58
CA LEU A 365 14.81 -9.45 15.74
C LEU A 365 15.77 -9.92 16.85
N VAL A 366 16.58 -9.02 17.40
CA VAL A 366 17.51 -9.32 18.50
C VAL A 366 16.72 -9.40 19.82
N PRO A 367 17.04 -10.35 20.72
CA PRO A 367 16.42 -10.39 22.04
C PRO A 367 16.56 -9.05 22.77
N GLY A 368 15.44 -8.50 23.26
CA GLY A 368 15.40 -7.15 23.83
C GLY A 368 16.39 -6.93 24.99
N ARG A 369 16.68 -7.98 25.77
CA ARG A 369 17.66 -7.92 26.86
C ARG A 369 19.06 -7.56 26.36
N ASP A 370 19.50 -8.16 25.25
CA ASP A 370 20.84 -7.95 24.71
C ASP A 370 20.98 -6.53 24.16
N LEU A 371 19.92 -6.03 23.51
CA LEU A 371 19.83 -4.62 23.07
C LEU A 371 19.91 -3.64 24.24
N ILE A 372 19.16 -3.89 25.32
CA ILE A 372 19.15 -3.02 26.51
C ILE A 372 20.53 -3.01 27.18
N GLU A 373 21.19 -4.16 27.31
CA GLU A 373 22.54 -4.25 27.87
C GLU A 373 23.54 -3.43 27.03
N LEU A 374 23.46 -3.52 25.70
CA LEU A 374 24.27 -2.73 24.78
C LEU A 374 23.99 -1.23 24.90
N ALA A 375 22.73 -0.81 24.89
CA ALA A 375 22.36 0.60 24.94
C ALA A 375 22.70 1.27 26.28
N ARG A 376 22.69 0.50 27.38
CA ARG A 376 23.17 0.97 28.70
C ARG A 376 24.69 1.16 28.74
N ALA A 377 25.43 0.33 28.02
CA ALA A 377 26.89 0.43 27.91
C ALA A 377 27.34 1.51 26.90
N SER A 378 26.53 1.76 25.88
CA SER A 378 26.78 2.74 24.82
C SER A 378 26.84 4.17 25.36
N THR A 379 27.76 4.96 24.79
CA THR A 379 27.86 6.41 25.01
C THR A 379 27.25 7.22 23.86
N SER A 380 26.97 6.58 22.73
CA SER A 380 26.39 7.20 21.54
C SER A 380 24.89 7.43 21.71
N ASP A 381 24.43 8.68 21.53
CA ASP A 381 23.00 8.99 21.49
C ASP A 381 22.32 8.35 20.25
N LEU A 382 23.05 8.17 19.14
CA LEU A 382 22.55 7.49 17.94
C LEU A 382 22.17 6.03 18.23
N VAL A 383 23.09 5.28 18.85
CA VAL A 383 22.86 3.87 19.20
C VAL A 383 21.70 3.73 20.18
N ARG A 384 21.60 4.63 21.16
CA ARG A 384 20.48 4.63 22.13
C ARG A 384 19.13 4.88 21.46
N VAL A 385 19.05 5.79 20.49
CA VAL A 385 17.83 6.04 19.71
C VAL A 385 17.47 4.82 18.86
N ILE A 386 18.44 4.22 18.16
CA ILE A 386 18.21 3.01 17.35
C ILE A 386 17.70 1.86 18.19
N VAL A 387 18.29 1.64 19.36
CA VAL A 387 17.85 0.58 20.27
C VAL A 387 16.45 0.90 20.82
N ALA A 388 16.17 2.14 21.21
CA ALA A 388 14.84 2.52 21.69
C ALA A 388 13.75 2.25 20.62
N ASP A 389 14.00 2.61 19.36
CA ASP A 389 13.12 2.33 18.22
C ASP A 389 13.00 0.81 17.96
N GLY A 390 14.10 0.06 17.96
CA GLY A 390 14.09 -1.40 17.81
C GLY A 390 13.32 -2.13 18.92
N LEU A 391 13.36 -1.61 20.15
CA LEU A 391 12.65 -2.16 21.29
C LEU A 391 11.13 -1.99 21.21
N THR A 392 10.61 -1.14 20.31
CA THR A 392 9.15 -0.99 20.10
C THR A 392 8.48 -2.30 19.67
N ASN A 393 9.24 -3.18 19.00
CA ASN A 393 8.81 -4.52 18.61
C ASN A 393 9.11 -5.59 19.68
N SER A 394 9.93 -5.27 20.68
CA SER A 394 10.39 -6.19 21.73
C SER A 394 9.50 -6.13 22.97
N LYS A 395 8.48 -6.99 22.99
CA LYS A 395 7.39 -6.98 23.98
C LYS A 395 7.76 -7.70 25.28
N VAL A 396 8.78 -7.20 25.96
CA VAL A 396 9.23 -7.68 27.28
C VAL A 396 9.14 -6.55 28.33
N PRO A 397 8.88 -6.83 29.61
CA PRO A 397 8.78 -5.80 30.66
C PRO A 397 10.04 -4.91 30.77
N GLU A 398 11.20 -5.46 30.44
CA GLU A 398 12.48 -4.78 30.43
C GLU A 398 12.51 -3.63 29.40
N SER A 399 11.88 -3.79 28.23
CA SER A 399 11.78 -2.75 27.20
C SER A 399 11.03 -1.52 27.73
N PHE A 400 9.88 -1.75 28.38
CA PHE A 400 9.12 -0.67 29.00
C PHE A 400 9.94 0.03 30.08
N THR A 401 10.63 -0.75 30.93
CA THR A 401 11.44 -0.23 32.02
C THR A 401 12.58 0.65 31.48
N TYR A 402 13.24 0.21 30.40
CA TYR A 402 14.30 0.96 29.75
C TYR A 402 13.79 2.29 29.14
N LEU A 403 12.70 2.26 28.39
CA LEU A 403 12.11 3.48 27.82
C LEU A 403 11.66 4.46 28.92
N GLN A 404 11.08 3.95 30.01
CA GLN A 404 10.75 4.75 31.19
C GLN A 404 11.99 5.42 31.80
N GLU A 405 13.09 4.68 31.99
CA GLU A 405 14.36 5.22 32.50
C GLU A 405 14.87 6.37 31.61
N MET A 406 14.76 6.23 30.28
CA MET A 406 15.17 7.26 29.33
C MET A 406 14.31 8.53 29.45
N ILE A 407 12.98 8.38 29.52
CA ILE A 407 12.05 9.52 29.65
C ILE A 407 12.33 10.27 30.95
N ILE A 408 12.48 9.55 32.07
CA ILE A 408 12.78 10.16 33.38
C ILE A 408 14.16 10.86 33.36
N ALA A 409 15.13 10.33 32.61
CA ALA A 409 16.43 10.96 32.42
C ALA A 409 16.42 12.17 31.47
N GLY A 410 15.25 12.61 30.98
CA GLY A 410 15.09 13.77 30.11
C GLY A 410 15.37 13.49 28.63
N ARG A 411 15.31 12.23 28.18
CA ARG A 411 15.42 11.85 26.76
C ARG A 411 14.03 11.80 26.16
N ALA A 412 13.64 12.89 25.51
CA ALA A 412 12.27 13.10 25.06
C ALA A 412 11.87 12.20 23.87
N HIS A 413 12.81 11.74 23.03
CA HIS A 413 12.51 10.79 21.94
C HIS A 413 11.85 9.50 22.43
N ALA A 414 12.23 9.02 23.62
CA ALA A 414 11.71 7.76 24.17
C ALA A 414 10.19 7.81 24.46
N ILE A 415 9.57 9.01 24.47
CA ILE A 415 8.12 9.16 24.59
C ILE A 415 7.42 8.59 23.34
N SER A 416 7.89 8.89 22.12
CA SER A 416 7.30 8.29 20.91
C SER A 416 7.54 6.78 20.83
N ASP A 417 8.69 6.31 21.29
CA ASP A 417 9.01 4.87 21.31
C ASP A 417 8.13 4.12 22.32
N LEU A 418 7.87 4.72 23.48
CA LEU A 418 6.93 4.19 24.47
C LEU A 418 5.53 4.06 23.87
N TYR A 419 5.08 5.07 23.12
CA TYR A 419 3.81 5.00 22.40
C TYR A 419 3.74 3.81 21.45
N PHE A 420 4.79 3.56 20.65
CA PHE A 420 4.78 2.45 19.70
C PHE A 420 4.77 1.09 20.43
N LEU A 421 5.56 0.96 21.50
CA LEU A 421 5.57 -0.22 22.37
C LEU A 421 4.17 -0.50 22.97
N LEU A 422 3.53 0.53 23.53
CA LEU A 422 2.22 0.43 24.18
C LEU A 422 1.09 0.14 23.18
N ARG A 423 1.04 0.86 22.06
CA ARG A 423 -0.09 0.78 21.11
C ARG A 423 -0.06 -0.48 20.25
N HIS A 424 1.13 -0.95 19.86
CA HIS A 424 1.30 -2.08 18.95
C HIS A 424 1.62 -3.40 19.70
N GLY A 425 1.46 -3.42 21.03
CA GLY A 425 1.51 -4.62 21.87
C GLY A 425 0.60 -5.76 21.36
N THR A 426 1.02 -7.02 21.51
CA THR A 426 0.10 -8.15 21.30
C THR A 426 -0.91 -8.19 22.44
N ARG A 427 -2.11 -8.76 22.23
CA ARG A 427 -3.13 -8.93 23.28
C ARG A 427 -2.66 -9.72 24.53
N SER A 428 -1.50 -10.37 24.46
CA SER A 428 -0.91 -11.19 25.52
C SER A 428 0.15 -10.47 26.37
N TRP A 429 0.50 -9.23 26.04
CA TRP A 429 1.49 -8.45 26.77
C TRP A 429 0.80 -7.26 27.46
N SER A 430 1.11 -7.06 28.74
CA SER A 430 0.75 -5.86 29.50
C SER A 430 2.03 -5.18 30.00
N PRO A 431 2.11 -3.84 29.96
CA PRO A 431 3.21 -3.11 30.56
C PRO A 431 3.26 -3.35 32.08
N PRO A 432 4.42 -3.22 32.74
CA PRO A 432 4.49 -3.15 34.20
C PRO A 432 3.88 -1.84 34.71
N MET A 433 3.56 -1.79 36.01
CA MET A 433 3.05 -0.58 36.66
C MET A 433 4.07 0.57 36.50
N PRO A 434 3.67 1.72 35.91
CA PRO A 434 4.58 2.84 35.68
C PRO A 434 5.04 3.49 36.99
N ASP A 435 6.29 3.99 36.98
CA ASP A 435 6.80 4.83 38.07
C ASP A 435 5.99 6.13 38.15
N PRO A 436 5.58 6.59 39.35
CA PRO A 436 4.92 7.89 39.52
C PRO A 436 5.68 9.08 38.89
N GLU A 437 7.00 9.01 38.79
CA GLU A 437 7.82 10.02 38.13
C GLU A 437 7.60 10.03 36.62
N LEU A 438 7.48 8.87 35.97
CA LEU A 438 7.10 8.79 34.55
C LEU A 438 5.79 9.52 34.30
N ILE A 439 4.79 9.28 35.15
CA ILE A 439 3.47 9.91 35.04
C ILE A 439 3.56 11.42 35.15
N ARG A 440 4.39 11.94 36.06
CA ARG A 440 4.62 13.39 36.20
C ARG A 440 5.36 13.97 34.99
N THR A 441 6.40 13.30 34.50
CA THR A 441 7.15 13.74 33.32
C THR A 441 6.26 13.80 32.08
N LEU A 442 5.43 12.78 31.84
CA LEU A 442 4.49 12.79 30.73
C LEU A 442 3.40 13.87 30.90
N ALA A 443 2.90 14.09 32.12
CA ALA A 443 1.91 15.13 32.40
C ALA A 443 2.48 16.54 32.15
N GLN A 444 3.75 16.77 32.50
CA GLN A 444 4.46 18.00 32.18
C GLN A 444 4.66 18.15 30.67
N ALA A 445 5.08 17.07 29.97
CA ALA A 445 5.29 17.06 28.53
C ALA A 445 4.02 17.44 27.73
N ILE A 446 2.83 17.03 28.19
CA ILE A 446 1.53 17.48 27.62
C ILE A 446 1.42 19.01 27.57
N THR A 447 1.97 19.70 28.57
CA THR A 447 1.86 21.15 28.72
C THR A 447 3.05 21.93 28.15
N MET A 448 4.13 21.24 27.77
CA MET A 448 5.38 21.84 27.28
C MET A 448 5.62 21.68 25.77
N GLY A 449 4.73 20.98 25.04
CA GLY A 449 4.58 21.16 23.59
C GLY A 449 5.08 20.02 22.71
N ASP A 450 6.39 19.80 22.58
CA ASP A 450 6.91 19.10 21.38
C ASP A 450 6.66 17.58 21.37
N GLN A 451 6.68 16.95 22.55
CA GLN A 451 6.26 15.55 22.74
C GLN A 451 4.83 15.41 23.29
N SER A 452 4.07 16.52 23.34
CA SER A 452 2.76 16.56 24.01
C SER A 452 1.73 15.61 23.41
N TYR A 453 1.77 15.39 22.09
CA TYR A 453 0.90 14.44 21.40
C TYR A 453 1.14 13.00 21.89
N TRP A 454 2.40 12.55 21.86
CA TRP A 454 2.75 11.19 22.27
C TRP A 454 2.51 10.98 23.77
N ALA A 455 2.93 11.94 24.61
CA ALA A 455 2.69 11.90 26.05
C ALA A 455 1.21 11.85 26.42
N MET A 456 0.35 12.56 25.68
CA MET A 456 -1.11 12.50 25.83
C MET A 456 -1.64 11.10 25.55
N VAL A 457 -1.17 10.45 24.48
CA VAL A 457 -1.62 9.10 24.15
C VAL A 457 -1.08 8.06 25.12
N ASP A 458 0.18 8.15 25.54
CA ASP A 458 0.78 7.25 26.51
C ASP A 458 0.07 7.30 27.85
N LEU A 459 -0.16 8.49 28.39
CA LEU A 459 -0.90 8.63 29.64
C LEU A 459 -2.31 8.08 29.52
N ARG A 460 -2.97 8.25 28.37
CA ARG A 460 -4.28 7.66 28.16
C ARG A 460 -4.23 6.14 28.20
N ILE A 461 -3.34 5.51 27.43
CA ILE A 461 -3.19 4.05 27.39
C ILE A 461 -2.85 3.50 28.78
N LEU A 462 -1.90 4.12 29.47
CA LEU A 462 -1.52 3.73 30.83
C LEU A 462 -2.67 3.91 31.83
N SER A 463 -3.50 4.95 31.68
CA SER A 463 -4.64 5.17 32.59
C SER A 463 -5.78 4.18 32.37
N ASP A 464 -5.95 3.71 31.12
CA ASP A 464 -6.94 2.71 30.77
C ASP A 464 -6.52 1.33 31.31
N GLU A 465 -5.21 1.01 31.29
CA GLU A 465 -4.64 -0.22 31.88
C GLU A 465 -4.56 -0.16 33.42
N PHE A 466 -4.19 1.00 33.98
CA PHE A 466 -3.99 1.23 35.42
C PHE A 466 -4.85 2.39 35.94
N PRO A 467 -6.16 2.21 36.17
CA PRO A 467 -7.08 3.28 36.58
C PRO A 467 -6.65 4.10 37.82
N GLU A 468 -5.84 3.52 38.71
CA GLU A 468 -5.30 4.17 39.89
C GLU A 468 -4.36 5.35 39.59
N ILE A 469 -3.63 5.32 38.46
CA ILE A 469 -2.72 6.41 38.08
C ILE A 469 -3.52 7.67 37.72
N GLY A 470 -4.79 7.53 37.34
CA GLY A 470 -5.68 8.65 37.04
C GLY A 470 -5.78 9.64 38.21
N ARG A 471 -5.56 9.21 39.47
CA ARG A 471 -5.49 10.14 40.61
C ARG A 471 -4.25 11.01 40.59
N ILE A 472 -3.11 10.47 40.14
CA ILE A 472 -1.84 11.18 39.99
C ILE A 472 -2.00 12.21 38.87
N ILE A 473 -2.48 11.79 37.70
CA ILE A 473 -2.73 12.65 36.54
C ILE A 473 -3.66 13.84 36.92
N ARG A 474 -4.79 13.55 37.59
CA ARG A 474 -5.72 14.60 38.04
C ARG A 474 -5.14 15.53 39.10
N ARG A 475 -4.17 15.09 39.89
CA ARG A 475 -3.48 15.94 40.88
C ARG A 475 -2.56 16.92 40.19
N GLU A 476 -1.75 16.46 39.24
CA GLU A 476 -0.88 17.31 38.42
C GLU A 476 -1.71 18.37 37.69
N GLY A 477 -2.87 18.00 37.14
CA GLY A 477 -3.79 18.91 36.44
C GLY A 477 -4.31 20.13 37.22
N ARG A 478 -4.17 20.18 38.55
CA ARG A 478 -4.70 21.30 39.37
C ARG A 478 -3.89 22.58 39.26
N SER A 479 -2.60 22.49 38.93
CA SER A 479 -1.70 23.64 38.79
C SER A 479 -1.59 24.18 37.38
N HIS A 480 -2.27 23.57 36.41
CA HIS A 480 -2.20 23.95 35.00
C HIS A 480 -3.31 24.91 34.58
N SER A 481 -3.20 25.41 33.36
CA SER A 481 -4.22 26.23 32.72
C SER A 481 -5.58 25.49 32.64
N PRO A 482 -6.69 26.18 32.37
CA PRO A 482 -7.98 25.53 32.14
C PRO A 482 -7.94 24.46 31.03
N LEU A 483 -7.17 24.69 29.95
CA LEU A 483 -7.02 23.72 28.86
C LEU A 483 -6.14 22.54 29.29
N GLY A 484 -5.00 22.79 29.94
CA GLY A 484 -4.14 21.74 30.49
C GLY A 484 -4.88 20.83 31.48
N LYS A 485 -5.75 21.41 32.31
CA LYS A 485 -6.63 20.66 33.22
C LYS A 485 -7.60 19.76 32.46
N ALA A 486 -8.24 20.26 31.39
CA ALA A 486 -9.14 19.46 30.58
C ALA A 486 -8.40 18.30 29.90
N LEU A 487 -7.23 18.56 29.30
CA LEU A 487 -6.38 17.55 28.67
C LEU A 487 -5.98 16.44 29.65
N LEU A 488 -5.54 16.80 30.85
CA LEU A 488 -5.19 15.84 31.89
C LEU A 488 -6.41 15.10 32.46
N ALA A 489 -7.61 15.68 32.42
CA ALA A 489 -8.84 14.97 32.72
C ALA A 489 -9.14 13.88 31.67
N TYR A 490 -8.99 14.19 30.38
CA TYR A 490 -9.09 13.20 29.30
C TYR A 490 -8.01 12.11 29.44
N ALA A 491 -6.78 12.49 29.75
CA ALA A 491 -5.66 11.56 29.97
C ALA A 491 -5.92 10.58 31.12
N ALA A 492 -6.80 10.93 32.06
CA ALA A 492 -7.14 10.14 33.22
C ALA A 492 -8.44 9.33 33.06
N GLY A 493 -8.91 9.12 31.83
CA GLY A 493 -10.15 8.38 31.52
C GLY A 493 -11.43 9.22 31.50
N GLY A 494 -11.34 10.55 31.61
CA GLY A 494 -12.47 11.45 31.85
C GLY A 494 -13.07 12.08 30.59
N ASP A 495 -13.58 11.29 29.64
CA ASP A 495 -14.06 11.78 28.33
C ASP A 495 -15.16 12.84 28.44
N SER A 496 -16.22 12.57 29.23
CA SER A 496 -17.32 13.53 29.43
C SER A 496 -16.84 14.79 30.15
N VAL A 497 -15.93 14.64 31.12
CA VAL A 497 -15.36 15.78 31.86
C VAL A 497 -14.56 16.68 30.93
N PHE A 498 -13.78 16.10 30.02
CA PHE A 498 -13.08 16.84 28.99
C PHE A 498 -14.03 17.63 28.09
N LEU A 499 -15.07 16.98 27.53
CA LEU A 499 -16.01 17.67 26.64
C LEU A 499 -16.76 18.80 27.34
N GLU A 500 -17.18 18.60 28.59
CA GLU A 500 -17.82 19.63 29.40
C GLU A 500 -16.87 20.80 29.71
N ASP A 501 -15.62 20.51 30.11
CA ASP A 501 -14.61 21.52 30.40
C ASP A 501 -14.25 22.32 29.13
N ILE A 502 -14.06 21.65 27.99
CA ILE A 502 -13.82 22.28 26.68
C ILE A 502 -15.00 23.17 26.28
N ARG A 503 -16.24 22.66 26.38
CA ARG A 503 -17.44 23.47 26.08
C ARG A 503 -17.50 24.73 26.92
N ARG A 504 -17.19 24.65 28.21
CA ARG A 504 -17.20 25.80 29.12
C ARG A 504 -16.14 26.86 28.79
N ILE A 505 -14.99 26.44 28.28
CA ILE A 505 -13.90 27.38 27.92
C ILE A 505 -13.89 27.76 26.43
N SER A 506 -14.71 27.10 25.61
CA SER A 506 -14.70 27.24 24.15
C SER A 506 -14.88 28.67 23.67
N SER A 507 -15.68 29.47 24.37
CA SER A 507 -15.92 30.90 24.06
C SER A 507 -14.80 31.86 24.50
N GLN A 508 -13.71 31.35 25.08
CA GLN A 508 -12.61 32.14 25.63
C GLN A 508 -11.34 31.95 24.78
N GLU A 509 -11.30 32.60 23.63
CA GLU A 509 -10.21 32.49 22.64
C GLU A 509 -8.78 32.58 23.23
N ALA A 510 -8.57 33.42 24.25
CA ALA A 510 -7.27 33.63 24.89
C ALA A 510 -6.68 32.36 25.54
N LEU A 511 -7.52 31.40 25.93
CA LEU A 511 -7.09 30.13 26.52
C LEU A 511 -6.51 29.16 25.48
N PHE A 512 -6.68 29.46 24.19
CA PHE A 512 -6.15 28.67 23.07
C PHE A 512 -5.02 29.43 22.38
N GLN A 513 -3.98 29.81 23.13
CA GLN A 513 -2.77 30.44 22.60
C GLN A 513 -1.44 29.76 23.01
N GLY A 514 -1.45 28.81 23.96
CA GLY A 514 -0.24 28.14 24.45
C GLY A 514 0.13 26.85 23.72
N ASP A 515 1.33 26.31 24.02
CA ASP A 515 1.85 25.07 23.42
C ASP A 515 1.05 23.81 23.78
N GLU A 516 0.34 23.83 24.91
CA GLU A 516 -0.56 22.76 25.35
C GLU A 516 -1.66 22.41 24.33
N ILE A 517 -1.96 23.30 23.37
CA ILE A 517 -2.85 23.01 22.24
C ILE A 517 -2.33 21.84 21.40
N LYS A 518 -1.01 21.63 21.30
CA LYS A 518 -0.41 20.50 20.56
C LYS A 518 -0.90 19.14 21.11
N ALA A 519 -1.19 19.06 22.41
CA ALA A 519 -1.69 17.84 23.04
C ALA A 519 -3.08 17.43 22.56
N LEU A 520 -3.91 18.37 22.07
CA LEU A 520 -5.25 18.06 21.55
C LEU A 520 -5.19 17.01 20.43
N ARG A 521 -4.08 16.94 19.68
CA ARG A 521 -3.84 15.89 18.66
C ARG A 521 -4.00 14.48 19.20
N GLY A 522 -3.68 14.28 20.49
CA GLY A 522 -3.72 12.99 21.18
C GLY A 522 -5.11 12.63 21.68
N VAL A 523 -6.05 13.56 21.61
CA VAL A 523 -7.41 13.39 22.10
C VAL A 523 -8.26 12.71 21.03
N LYS A 524 -8.55 11.43 21.23
CA LYS A 524 -9.43 10.66 20.34
C LYS A 524 -10.81 10.61 20.96
N ILE A 525 -11.58 11.70 20.85
CA ILE A 525 -12.95 11.80 21.39
C ILE A 525 -14.02 12.25 20.38
N GLY A 526 -15.19 11.60 20.43
CA GLY A 526 -16.26 11.83 19.47
C GLY A 526 -16.95 13.16 19.75
N TRP A 527 -17.08 13.99 18.72
CA TRP A 527 -17.74 15.31 18.82
C TRP A 527 -19.28 15.22 18.67
N ALA A 528 -19.85 14.03 18.63
CA ALA A 528 -21.29 13.84 18.53
C ALA A 528 -22.01 14.47 19.75
N GLY A 529 -22.98 15.35 19.50
CA GLY A 529 -23.67 16.16 20.51
C GLY A 529 -22.88 17.38 21.01
N TYR A 530 -21.67 17.60 20.50
CA TYR A 530 -20.79 18.74 20.78
C TYR A 530 -20.32 19.44 19.50
N GLU A 531 -21.05 19.25 18.39
CA GLU A 531 -20.71 19.76 17.06
C GLU A 531 -20.56 21.30 17.07
N ASP A 532 -21.47 21.99 17.74
CA ASP A 532 -21.43 23.45 17.87
C ASP A 532 -20.14 23.92 18.56
N THR A 533 -19.66 23.17 19.56
CA THR A 533 -18.41 23.49 20.27
C THR A 533 -17.21 23.31 19.35
N LEU A 534 -17.17 22.22 18.57
CA LEU A 534 -16.12 22.01 17.57
C LEU A 534 -16.10 23.14 16.53
N ILE A 535 -17.28 23.51 16.02
CA ILE A 535 -17.43 24.59 15.04
C ILE A 535 -17.01 25.94 15.62
N GLU A 536 -17.37 26.25 16.86
CA GLU A 536 -16.96 27.47 17.56
C GLU A 536 -15.43 27.56 17.68
N LEU A 537 -14.78 26.47 18.08
CA LEU A 537 -13.31 26.43 18.19
C LEU A 537 -12.61 26.60 16.83
N LEU A 538 -13.12 25.93 15.79
CA LEU A 538 -12.59 26.06 14.42
C LEU A 538 -12.82 27.48 13.86
N ARG A 539 -13.89 28.17 14.30
CA ARG A 539 -14.18 29.56 13.90
C ARG A 539 -13.12 30.57 14.33
N TYR A 540 -12.26 30.26 15.30
CA TYR A 540 -11.12 31.12 15.66
C TYR A 540 -10.07 31.25 14.55
N ARG A 541 -10.05 30.35 13.54
CA ARG A 541 -9.08 30.37 12.43
C ARG A 541 -7.61 30.43 12.90
N LYS A 542 -7.31 29.89 14.08
CA LYS A 542 -5.94 29.79 14.59
C LYS A 542 -5.28 28.54 14.04
N LEU A 543 -4.10 28.69 13.44
CA LEU A 543 -3.39 27.60 12.78
C LEU A 543 -3.16 26.40 13.70
N LEU A 544 -2.51 26.62 14.85
CA LEU A 544 -2.15 25.55 15.78
C LEU A 544 -3.37 24.84 16.37
N LEU A 545 -4.43 25.60 16.72
CA LEU A 545 -5.67 25.04 17.25
C LEU A 545 -6.39 24.19 16.20
N THR A 546 -6.53 24.72 14.98
CA THR A 546 -7.17 24.03 13.86
C THR A 546 -6.42 22.74 13.55
N ARG A 547 -5.09 22.80 13.46
CA ARG A 547 -4.24 21.62 13.28
C ARG A 547 -4.50 20.58 14.35
N SER A 548 -4.46 20.99 15.61
CA SER A 548 -4.57 20.03 16.71
C SER A 548 -5.96 19.42 16.86
N LEU A 549 -7.03 20.17 16.59
CA LEU A 549 -8.40 19.66 16.60
C LEU A 549 -8.69 18.72 15.44
N LEU A 550 -8.11 18.97 14.27
CA LEU A 550 -8.35 18.13 13.10
C LEU A 550 -7.40 16.94 13.03
N ASP A 551 -6.19 17.01 13.59
CA ASP A 551 -5.32 15.82 13.71
C ASP A 551 -5.83 14.82 14.76
N ALA A 552 -6.62 15.30 15.72
CA ALA A 552 -7.34 14.53 16.73
C ALA A 552 -8.43 13.66 16.07
N LYS A 553 -8.00 12.59 15.38
CA LYS A 553 -8.83 11.60 14.66
C LYS A 553 -10.04 12.24 13.95
N ILE A 554 -9.82 12.78 12.74
CA ILE A 554 -10.92 13.19 11.84
C ILE A 554 -11.91 12.03 11.71
N PRO A 555 -13.23 12.31 11.68
CA PRO A 555 -14.21 11.39 11.11
C PRO A 555 -13.67 10.71 9.85
N SER A 556 -13.37 9.42 9.94
CA SER A 556 -13.17 8.59 8.76
C SER A 556 -14.52 8.01 8.37
N ARG A 557 -14.78 7.87 7.07
CA ARG A 557 -15.95 7.13 6.59
C ARG A 557 -15.99 5.69 7.11
N ASP A 558 -14.83 5.14 7.47
CA ASP A 558 -14.68 3.77 7.97
C ASP A 558 -15.01 3.60 9.46
N ASP A 559 -15.18 4.70 10.20
CA ASP A 559 -15.53 4.66 11.63
C ASP A 559 -16.93 5.25 11.85
N PRO A 560 -18.00 4.44 11.73
CA PRO A 560 -19.38 4.90 11.83
C PRO A 560 -19.71 5.53 13.19
N ALA A 561 -18.92 5.26 14.24
CA ALA A 561 -19.08 5.88 15.55
C ALA A 561 -18.73 7.39 15.58
N TRP A 562 -18.24 7.94 14.46
CA TRP A 562 -17.66 9.29 14.37
C TRP A 562 -18.19 10.10 13.19
N VAL A 563 -19.24 9.62 12.51
CA VAL A 563 -19.85 10.33 11.39
C VAL A 563 -20.62 11.53 11.93
N LEU A 564 -20.08 12.72 11.68
CA LEU A 564 -20.77 13.99 11.93
C LEU A 564 -21.63 14.33 10.71
N ASN A 565 -22.77 14.97 10.93
CA ASN A 565 -23.66 15.45 9.88
C ASN A 565 -23.93 16.94 10.06
N ILE A 566 -22.88 17.74 9.90
CA ILE A 566 -22.90 19.17 10.22
C ILE A 566 -23.44 19.96 9.03
N ARG A 567 -24.44 20.78 9.30
CA ARG A 567 -24.89 21.80 8.35
C ARG A 567 -24.12 23.09 8.58
N LEU A 568 -23.35 23.53 7.59
CA LEU A 568 -22.62 24.79 7.64
C LEU A 568 -23.45 25.90 6.97
N ALA A 569 -23.80 26.94 7.73
CA ALA A 569 -24.58 28.06 7.19
C ALA A 569 -23.77 28.93 6.20
N ASP A 570 -22.49 29.16 6.47
CA ASP A 570 -21.63 30.09 5.72
C ASP A 570 -20.55 29.32 4.93
N VAL A 571 -20.93 28.56 3.90
CA VAL A 571 -20.00 27.68 3.15
C VAL A 571 -18.82 28.47 2.58
N GLU A 572 -19.07 29.68 2.07
CA GLU A 572 -18.06 30.60 1.54
C GLU A 572 -16.99 30.93 2.59
N TRP A 573 -17.39 31.15 3.85
CA TRP A 573 -16.46 31.41 4.96
C TRP A 573 -15.50 30.24 5.18
N TRP A 574 -15.99 29.00 5.06
CA TRP A 574 -15.14 27.81 5.22
C TRP A 574 -14.19 27.60 4.05
N VAL A 575 -14.64 27.87 2.82
CA VAL A 575 -13.76 27.82 1.65
C VAL A 575 -12.70 28.92 1.72
N ASP A 576 -13.04 30.12 2.20
CA ASP A 576 -12.07 31.19 2.46
C ASP A 576 -11.07 30.83 3.56
N SER A 577 -11.47 30.03 4.56
CA SER A 577 -10.56 29.49 5.56
C SER A 577 -9.50 28.55 4.97
N LEU A 578 -9.84 27.74 3.95
CA LEU A 578 -8.85 26.91 3.25
C LEU A 578 -7.75 27.78 2.64
N ARG A 579 -8.14 28.85 1.94
CA ARG A 579 -7.20 29.79 1.31
C ARG A 579 -6.33 30.53 2.32
N LEU A 580 -6.89 30.89 3.48
CA LEU A 580 -6.14 31.52 4.56
C LEU A 580 -5.00 30.61 5.04
N PHE A 581 -5.30 29.33 5.26
CA PHE A 581 -4.33 28.36 5.78
C PHE A 581 -3.36 27.82 4.72
N GLU A 582 -3.72 27.89 3.44
CA GLU A 582 -2.88 27.47 2.30
C GLU A 582 -1.51 28.15 2.30
N SER A 583 -1.47 29.44 2.63
CA SER A 583 -0.20 30.18 2.76
C SER A 583 0.60 29.85 4.03
N MET A 584 0.05 29.07 4.97
CA MET A 584 0.60 28.89 6.31
C MET A 584 1.04 27.45 6.60
N ASP A 585 0.20 26.45 6.32
CA ASP A 585 0.47 25.04 6.59
C ASP A 585 -0.44 24.15 5.74
N TRP A 586 0.14 23.48 4.74
CA TRP A 586 -0.59 22.60 3.81
C TRP A 586 -1.35 21.47 4.54
N HIS A 587 -0.81 20.98 5.65
CA HIS A 587 -1.39 19.86 6.40
C HIS A 587 -2.71 20.27 7.06
N VAL A 588 -2.80 21.51 7.56
CA VAL A 588 -4.05 22.03 8.14
C VAL A 588 -5.13 22.17 7.08
N VAL A 589 -4.77 22.58 5.87
CA VAL A 589 -5.71 22.72 4.77
C VAL A 589 -6.21 21.36 4.28
N ASP A 590 -5.32 20.37 4.14
CA ASP A 590 -5.71 18.97 3.86
C ASP A 590 -6.76 18.47 4.85
N ARG A 591 -6.48 18.67 6.14
CA ARG A 591 -7.32 18.23 7.25
C ARG A 591 -8.66 18.95 7.26
N LEU A 592 -8.67 20.27 7.04
CA LEU A 592 -9.89 21.06 6.97
C LEU A 592 -10.74 20.70 5.74
N GLY A 593 -10.09 20.49 4.59
CA GLY A 593 -10.76 20.04 3.38
C GLY A 593 -11.42 18.66 3.55
N ARG A 594 -10.74 17.73 4.24
CA ARG A 594 -11.33 16.45 4.65
C ARG A 594 -12.52 16.62 5.58
N PHE A 595 -12.41 17.49 6.59
CA PHE A 595 -13.53 17.81 7.47
C PHE A 595 -14.74 18.30 6.68
N LEU A 596 -14.55 19.25 5.75
CA LEU A 596 -15.64 19.75 4.91
C LEU A 596 -16.26 18.66 4.03
N ALA A 597 -15.46 17.74 3.49
CA ALA A 597 -15.95 16.67 2.63
C ALA A 597 -16.74 15.59 3.38
N VAL A 598 -16.27 15.20 4.58
CA VAL A 598 -16.74 13.99 5.28
C VAL A 598 -17.70 14.31 6.43
N ALA A 599 -17.51 15.41 7.15
CA ALA A 599 -18.28 15.75 8.34
C ALA A 599 -19.53 16.60 8.09
N THR A 600 -19.76 17.03 6.84
CA THR A 600 -20.87 17.91 6.48
C THR A 600 -22.02 17.16 5.81
N ASP A 601 -23.23 17.76 5.88
CA ASP A 601 -24.43 17.22 5.26
C ASP A 601 -24.46 17.42 3.72
N ASP A 602 -25.36 16.70 3.04
CA ASP A 602 -25.50 16.78 1.58
C ASP A 602 -25.85 18.18 1.10
N THR A 603 -26.59 18.95 1.91
CA THR A 603 -26.95 20.33 1.57
C THR A 603 -25.70 21.20 1.48
N THR A 604 -24.79 21.07 2.45
CA THR A 604 -23.50 21.77 2.47
C THR A 604 -22.61 21.32 1.31
N ARG A 605 -22.55 20.02 1.02
CA ARG A 605 -21.79 19.47 -0.13
C ARG A 605 -22.29 19.98 -1.48
N GLN A 606 -23.60 19.97 -1.70
CA GLN A 606 -24.21 20.51 -2.93
C GLN A 606 -23.96 22.01 -3.08
N ARG A 607 -23.93 22.76 -1.96
CA ARG A 607 -23.57 24.19 -1.99
C ARG A 607 -22.11 24.38 -2.42
N MET A 608 -21.18 23.53 -1.99
CA MET A 608 -19.78 23.59 -2.44
C MET A 608 -19.65 23.30 -3.94
N ILE A 609 -20.37 22.31 -4.48
CA ILE A 609 -20.42 22.02 -5.93
C ILE A 609 -20.98 23.22 -6.70
N LEU A 610 -22.07 23.82 -6.22
CA LEU A 610 -22.66 25.01 -6.82
C LEU A 610 -21.68 26.19 -6.84
N LEU A 611 -20.94 26.42 -5.75
CA LEU A 611 -19.91 27.47 -5.68
C LEU A 611 -18.79 27.22 -6.70
N PHE A 612 -18.35 25.97 -6.86
CA PHE A 612 -17.32 25.61 -7.85
C PHE A 612 -17.75 25.94 -9.29
N ASN A 613 -18.99 25.60 -9.64
CA ASN A 613 -19.56 25.85 -10.97
C ASN A 613 -19.73 27.36 -11.21
N THR A 614 -20.34 28.07 -10.26
CA THR A 614 -20.80 29.46 -10.45
C THR A 614 -19.80 30.55 -10.10
N ALA A 615 -18.80 30.28 -9.26
CA ALA A 615 -17.87 31.28 -8.73
C ALA A 615 -16.41 30.83 -8.88
N PRO A 616 -15.70 31.27 -9.94
CA PRO A 616 -14.33 30.84 -10.24
C PRO A 616 -13.31 31.01 -9.10
N THR A 617 -13.52 31.98 -8.21
CA THR A 617 -12.65 32.25 -7.04
C THR A 617 -12.58 31.10 -6.04
N TYR A 618 -13.59 30.21 -6.03
CA TYR A 618 -13.66 29.07 -5.12
C TYR A 618 -13.19 27.76 -5.76
N ARG A 619 -12.84 27.76 -7.06
CA ARG A 619 -12.48 26.53 -7.78
C ARG A 619 -11.24 25.85 -7.21
N GLN A 620 -10.13 26.57 -7.12
CA GLN A 620 -8.85 26.04 -6.64
C GLN A 620 -8.94 25.37 -5.24
N PRO A 621 -9.40 26.06 -4.17
CA PRO A 621 -9.43 25.46 -2.84
C PRO A 621 -10.37 24.24 -2.74
N LEU A 622 -11.50 24.26 -3.45
CA LEU A 622 -12.41 23.11 -3.49
C LEU A 622 -11.80 21.93 -4.24
N HIS A 623 -11.17 22.20 -5.38
CA HIS A 623 -10.50 21.20 -6.21
C HIS A 623 -9.35 20.49 -5.48
N ASP A 624 -8.47 21.22 -4.80
CA ASP A 624 -7.29 20.60 -4.19
C ASP A 624 -7.63 19.94 -2.83
N TYR A 625 -8.53 20.54 -2.06
CA TYR A 625 -8.72 20.16 -0.65
C TYR A 625 -10.05 19.48 -0.30
N VAL A 626 -11.12 19.69 -1.06
CA VAL A 626 -12.45 19.13 -0.71
C VAL A 626 -12.83 17.97 -1.62
N PHE A 627 -12.87 18.22 -2.93
CA PHE A 627 -13.41 17.29 -3.91
C PHE A 627 -12.69 15.95 -4.05
N PRO A 628 -11.35 15.85 -3.89
CA PRO A 628 -10.67 14.56 -3.89
C PRO A 628 -11.13 13.61 -2.76
N ARG A 629 -11.90 14.12 -1.79
CA ARG A 629 -12.40 13.41 -0.62
C ARG A 629 -13.92 13.19 -0.67
N LEU A 630 -14.59 13.58 -1.77
CA LEU A 630 -16.01 13.34 -2.01
C LEU A 630 -16.20 12.10 -2.90
N ASP A 631 -16.94 11.10 -2.44
CA ASP A 631 -17.14 9.84 -3.20
C ASP A 631 -18.18 9.95 -4.32
N GLU A 632 -19.06 10.94 -4.27
CA GLU A 632 -20.24 11.05 -5.15
C GLU A 632 -20.05 12.01 -6.33
N LEU A 633 -18.80 12.32 -6.67
CA LEU A 633 -18.50 13.18 -7.81
C LEU A 633 -18.44 12.37 -9.10
N SER A 634 -19.18 12.82 -10.11
CA SER A 634 -19.04 12.40 -11.50
C SER A 634 -18.85 13.63 -12.39
N LEU A 635 -18.60 13.42 -13.68
CA LEU A 635 -18.58 14.52 -14.65
C LEU A 635 -19.89 15.32 -14.67
N ASP A 636 -21.02 14.69 -14.35
CA ASP A 636 -22.35 15.33 -14.33
C ASP A 636 -22.50 16.36 -13.19
N SER A 637 -21.62 16.33 -12.19
CA SER A 637 -21.58 17.33 -11.12
C SER A 637 -21.04 18.69 -11.58
N PHE A 638 -20.45 18.77 -12.78
CA PHE A 638 -19.71 19.93 -13.25
C PHE A 638 -20.30 20.49 -14.55
N ASP A 639 -20.38 21.82 -14.63
CA ASP A 639 -20.74 22.48 -15.89
C ASP A 639 -19.56 22.49 -16.89
N THR A 640 -19.83 22.88 -18.14
CA THR A 640 -18.80 22.90 -19.19
C THR A 640 -17.61 23.79 -18.84
N GLY A 641 -17.83 24.95 -18.21
CA GLY A 641 -16.75 25.87 -17.84
C GLY A 641 -15.91 25.36 -16.66
N ALA A 642 -16.52 24.59 -15.76
CA ALA A 642 -15.85 23.86 -14.70
C ALA A 642 -14.99 22.71 -15.26
N LEU A 643 -15.51 21.93 -16.20
CA LEU A 643 -14.77 20.85 -16.87
C LEU A 643 -13.58 21.38 -17.70
N GLU A 644 -13.75 22.47 -18.44
CA GLU A 644 -12.65 23.13 -19.15
C GLU A 644 -11.56 23.63 -18.20
N TRP A 645 -11.97 24.20 -17.05
CA TRP A 645 -11.04 24.61 -16.02
C TRP A 645 -10.26 23.42 -15.43
N LEU A 646 -10.94 22.29 -15.15
CA LEU A 646 -10.31 21.05 -14.67
C LEU A 646 -9.30 20.48 -15.67
N LEU A 647 -9.57 20.53 -16.97
CA LEU A 647 -8.59 20.17 -18.00
C LEU A 647 -7.40 21.14 -17.99
N GLY A 648 -7.65 22.44 -17.84
CA GLY A 648 -6.60 23.44 -17.69
C GLY A 648 -5.70 23.23 -16.46
N GLN A 649 -6.21 22.63 -15.38
CA GLN A 649 -5.40 22.29 -14.20
C GLN A 649 -4.31 21.26 -14.48
N LEU A 650 -4.42 20.48 -15.56
CA LEU A 650 -3.36 19.56 -15.97
C LEU A 650 -2.09 20.31 -16.41
N SER A 651 -2.19 21.57 -16.80
CA SER A 651 -1.04 22.41 -17.16
C SER A 651 -0.31 23.03 -15.96
N ILE A 652 -0.71 22.71 -14.73
CA ILE A 652 -0.07 23.23 -13.51
C ILE A 652 0.88 22.16 -12.93
N PRO A 653 2.15 22.46 -12.63
CA PRO A 653 3.07 21.49 -12.02
C PRO A 653 2.50 20.95 -10.71
N ARG A 654 2.51 19.62 -10.53
CA ARG A 654 2.04 18.95 -9.32
C ARG A 654 3.05 17.90 -8.86
N PRO A 655 3.17 17.64 -7.55
CA PRO A 655 3.95 16.53 -7.05
C PRO A 655 3.49 15.18 -7.63
N PRO A 656 4.38 14.19 -7.79
CA PRO A 656 4.06 12.89 -8.40
C PRO A 656 2.93 12.11 -7.70
N TRP A 657 2.74 12.31 -6.40
CA TRP A 657 1.69 11.65 -5.61
C TRP A 657 0.31 12.32 -5.68
N GLU A 658 0.21 13.53 -6.24
CA GLU A 658 -1.03 14.31 -6.23
C GLU A 658 -1.76 14.21 -7.58
N LEU A 659 -2.86 13.48 -7.62
CA LEU A 659 -3.66 13.32 -8.83
C LEU A 659 -4.71 14.44 -8.98
N PRO A 660 -4.87 15.03 -10.17
CA PRO A 660 -5.91 16.01 -10.43
C PRO A 660 -7.29 15.35 -10.35
N LEU A 661 -8.34 16.09 -9.99
CA LEU A 661 -9.69 15.54 -9.84
C LEU A 661 -10.19 14.84 -11.11
N ILE A 662 -9.83 15.36 -12.29
CA ILE A 662 -10.23 14.75 -13.57
C ILE A 662 -9.67 13.31 -13.73
N ALA A 663 -8.56 12.99 -13.07
CA ALA A 663 -7.96 11.65 -13.06
C ALA A 663 -8.77 10.62 -12.26
N THR A 664 -9.81 11.02 -11.54
CA THR A 664 -10.64 10.10 -10.74
C THR A 664 -12.09 10.03 -11.18
N ILE A 665 -12.58 11.02 -11.94
CA ILE A 665 -13.99 11.11 -12.34
C ILE A 665 -14.24 10.95 -13.85
N ALA A 666 -13.19 11.03 -14.68
CA ALA A 666 -13.36 10.99 -16.13
C ALA A 666 -13.85 9.61 -16.60
N THR A 667 -14.80 9.59 -17.53
CA THR A 667 -15.30 8.37 -18.17
C THR A 667 -14.42 7.97 -19.36
N GLU A 668 -14.53 6.71 -19.81
CA GLU A 668 -13.79 6.26 -21.01
C GLU A 668 -14.06 7.14 -22.23
N SER A 669 -15.32 7.54 -22.46
CA SER A 669 -15.67 8.46 -23.56
C SER A 669 -15.00 9.81 -23.42
N PHE A 670 -14.95 10.37 -22.22
CA PHE A 670 -14.31 11.67 -22.00
C PHE A 670 -12.79 11.59 -22.24
N ILE A 671 -12.17 10.46 -21.88
CA ILE A 671 -10.77 10.20 -22.15
C ILE A 671 -10.51 10.19 -23.66
N GLN A 672 -11.29 9.42 -24.42
CA GLN A 672 -11.16 9.31 -25.88
C GLN A 672 -11.41 10.64 -26.59
N ASP A 673 -12.45 11.38 -26.18
CA ASP A 673 -12.88 12.59 -26.88
C ASP A 673 -12.05 13.83 -26.50
N ARG A 674 -11.47 13.88 -25.30
CA ARG A 674 -10.85 15.09 -24.75
C ARG A 674 -9.42 14.92 -24.25
N MET A 675 -9.10 13.84 -23.53
CA MET A 675 -7.78 13.70 -22.89
C MET A 675 -6.72 13.12 -23.82
N LEU A 676 -7.00 12.04 -24.55
CA LEU A 676 -6.05 11.46 -25.50
C LEU A 676 -5.69 12.42 -26.66
N PRO A 677 -6.63 13.18 -27.25
CA PRO A 677 -6.28 14.20 -28.24
C PRO A 677 -5.27 15.22 -27.73
N LEU A 678 -5.42 15.67 -26.46
CA LEU A 678 -4.47 16.60 -25.84
C LEU A 678 -3.06 16.01 -25.70
N LEU A 679 -2.93 14.69 -25.51
CA LEU A 679 -1.65 14.01 -25.42
C LEU A 679 -0.99 13.87 -26.80
N LEU A 680 -1.79 13.54 -27.82
CA LEU A 680 -1.36 13.38 -29.22
C LEU A 680 -0.81 14.68 -29.81
N ASP A 681 -1.28 15.84 -29.33
CA ASP A 681 -0.74 17.15 -29.70
C ASP A 681 0.68 17.40 -29.15
N ASN A 682 1.27 16.41 -28.47
CA ASN A 682 2.61 16.43 -27.86
C ASN A 682 2.83 17.70 -27.00
N PRO A 683 2.02 17.88 -25.94
CA PRO A 683 2.08 19.08 -25.12
C PRO A 683 3.40 19.14 -24.36
N PRO A 684 3.89 20.35 -24.01
CA PRO A 684 5.06 20.48 -23.15
C PRO A 684 4.75 20.04 -21.70
N SER A 685 5.78 19.72 -20.92
CA SER A 685 5.67 19.64 -19.46
C SER A 685 5.24 21.01 -18.90
N PRO A 686 4.40 21.05 -17.85
CA PRO A 686 3.92 19.93 -17.01
C PRO A 686 2.68 19.20 -17.55
N LEU A 687 2.05 19.67 -18.65
CA LEU A 687 0.80 19.11 -19.14
C LEU A 687 0.96 17.64 -19.55
N ARG A 688 2.02 17.30 -20.30
CA ARG A 688 2.29 15.90 -20.70
C ARG A 688 2.41 14.97 -19.49
N GLU A 689 3.22 15.34 -18.50
CA GLU A 689 3.46 14.53 -17.29
C GLU A 689 2.17 14.31 -16.48
N ASN A 690 1.39 15.35 -16.24
CA ASN A 690 0.14 15.24 -15.49
C ASN A 690 -0.93 14.46 -16.25
N LEU A 691 -0.98 14.61 -17.58
CA LEU A 691 -1.91 13.88 -18.43
C LEU A 691 -1.56 12.38 -18.46
N THR A 692 -0.28 12.04 -18.60
CA THR A 692 0.24 10.68 -18.48
C THR A 692 -0.17 10.04 -17.15
N ARG A 693 0.10 10.72 -16.03
CA ARG A 693 -0.29 10.25 -14.69
C ARG A 693 -1.80 10.07 -14.54
N ALA A 694 -2.59 11.01 -15.06
CA ALA A 694 -4.04 10.93 -15.03
C ALA A 694 -4.56 9.72 -15.82
N LEU A 695 -4.01 9.47 -17.00
CA LEU A 695 -4.38 8.35 -17.86
C LEU A 695 -3.97 6.99 -17.27
N HIS A 696 -2.82 6.87 -16.61
CA HIS A 696 -2.47 5.65 -15.86
C HIS A 696 -3.49 5.38 -14.75
N ASN A 697 -3.82 6.39 -13.93
CA ASN A 697 -4.77 6.20 -12.84
C ASN A 697 -6.19 5.85 -13.33
N LEU A 698 -6.67 6.56 -14.36
CA LEU A 698 -7.96 6.27 -14.99
C LEU A 698 -7.96 4.89 -15.65
N GLY A 699 -6.84 4.51 -16.26
CA GLY A 699 -6.63 3.16 -16.78
C GLY A 699 -6.86 2.09 -15.72
N ARG A 700 -6.23 2.24 -14.55
CA ARG A 700 -6.44 1.34 -13.41
C ARG A 700 -7.90 1.28 -12.96
N LEU A 701 -8.59 2.43 -12.88
CA LEU A 701 -10.01 2.49 -12.50
C LEU A 701 -10.92 1.79 -13.52
N HIS A 702 -10.59 1.89 -14.80
CA HIS A 702 -11.35 1.30 -15.91
C HIS A 702 -10.87 -0.08 -16.33
N ARG A 703 -9.81 -0.62 -15.70
CA ARG A 703 -9.13 -1.85 -16.11
C ARG A 703 -8.58 -1.81 -17.55
N ARG A 704 -8.07 -0.64 -17.95
CA ARG A 704 -7.50 -0.37 -19.27
C ARG A 704 -6.08 0.17 -19.17
N ARG A 705 -5.30 0.02 -20.24
CA ARG A 705 -4.08 0.79 -20.50
C ARG A 705 -4.37 1.75 -21.65
N TYR A 706 -4.33 3.05 -21.36
CA TYR A 706 -4.53 4.09 -22.38
C TYR A 706 -3.22 4.53 -23.04
N ILE A 707 -2.11 4.38 -22.32
CA ILE A 707 -0.76 4.78 -22.73
C ILE A 707 0.25 3.74 -22.25
N ARG A 708 1.45 3.76 -22.84
CA ARG A 708 2.63 2.97 -22.48
C ARG A 708 3.49 3.69 -21.42
N GLU A 709 4.56 3.04 -20.92
CA GLU A 709 5.50 3.63 -19.96
C GLU A 709 6.24 4.86 -20.52
N ASP A 710 6.46 4.93 -21.83
CA ASP A 710 7.05 6.10 -22.50
C ASP A 710 6.05 7.26 -22.69
N GLY A 711 4.80 7.06 -22.25
CA GLY A 711 3.71 8.03 -22.35
C GLY A 711 3.05 8.10 -23.71
N GLU A 712 3.38 7.23 -24.66
CA GLU A 712 2.70 7.17 -25.96
C GLU A 712 1.35 6.45 -25.86
N PRO A 713 0.30 6.90 -26.57
CA PRO A 713 -1.00 6.23 -26.61
C PRO A 713 -0.92 4.77 -27.08
N MET A 714 -1.71 3.92 -26.43
CA MET A 714 -1.91 2.55 -26.91
C MET A 714 -2.68 2.57 -28.23
N ALA A 715 -2.09 1.98 -29.28
CA ALA A 715 -2.67 1.87 -30.63
C ALA A 715 -4.00 1.10 -30.65
#